data_AF-A0A967K2P6-F1
#
_entry.id   AF-A0A967K2P6-F1
#
_cell.length_a   1.000
_cell.length_b   1.000
_cell.length_c   1.000
_cell.angle_alpha   90.00
_cell.angle_beta   90.00
_cell.angle_gamma   90.00
#
_symmetry.space_group_name_H-M   'P 1'
#
loop_
_entity.id
_entity.type
_entity.pdbx_description
1 polymer ?
#
loop_
_entity_poly.entity_id
_entity_poly.type
_entity_poly.pdbx_seq_one_letter_code
_entity_poly.pdbx_strand_id
1 'polypeptide(L)'
;MKSNWKCQRAEVIDPGRVITSRLVMFAVLLTVTLLEPVQAGRYVFSVRGEKTYLNGREFLVKGLRCSNALISDSATEQLIANLDKFASYGVNTVSVYFMGSRFGDVKGYNQDGSLNPIYRDRMGRIIEAADRRGMVVLVGCLYWGGSRSKWEDWSQEQANAAIANTVRWLKDNDYRNVLVDIDNEGMARRAKGFDSRQMVIAGKRVDSRCIIATNFKGAPPAEADLGIHFSRKVAGKPYIDSESTPTNAPGGYWGSYSKVKGYYNYINIGIYSEQMKQNQIAKTIEHLDNGRGYMCASTWLQCVPPYGPNNRGGGNGSKDQPGIRWWLEFLRDRYGPYVPPATVADKSKSTVMEVGRWERFETVVRNSRNYQDPFKDVVLNAVYTRPDGSEVEFQGFYDGGDIWRIRFMPDMLGLWRYEAKFSDGQPGTSGKFHCVKSGVRGMISSFEDNPVWFGFKNNGPVLLRSFHVGDKFFAENFPAPQRKVFLDWAQQQGYNMLSIASHYLNRRTEGRGAGWLTPNLWNSGIQRPNPGEYRRMEAILDELARRRIIVFPFAGFFGRDSNYPTKPSEQSLYIRYTLARIGSYWNVIFNVAGPEPLLGGRGFLRGDLDRLGEEIKRVDPFGHLLSVHNRTGDDQFAEKTYTSYITLQGPKTTDRSRLSRGLLKNLHRSKPLYAQETLWANNKNHPKYSLEDLRKNAYVLMMSGAGLNFAENNGNSSSGFSGSLDLGQRNQKLHNAIKIVWDFFGTLPFHEMNPGQDHVDKGFCLARPGRRYLVYLPFECTVNVSVSAGSYRVIWIDARNPSRRYEVGTTDDGRNLTPPSGGDDWIVHLIEETLY
;
A
#
# COMPACT_ATOMS: atom_id res chain seq x y z
N MET A 1 52.72 38.08 -9.24
CA MET A 1 53.72 37.34 -10.04
C MET A 1 53.00 36.12 -10.59
N LYS A 2 52.53 36.09 -11.86
CA LYS A 2 53.28 35.69 -13.07
C LYS A 2 54.15 34.46 -12.77
N SER A 3 53.89 33.28 -13.32
CA SER A 3 54.05 33.01 -14.76
C SER A 3 53.33 31.73 -15.22
N ASN A 4 52.75 31.83 -16.42
CA ASN A 4 52.32 30.75 -17.32
C ASN A 4 53.53 30.01 -17.90
N TRP A 5 53.38 28.74 -18.32
CA TRP A 5 53.89 28.25 -19.61
C TRP A 5 52.95 27.17 -20.20
N LYS A 6 52.78 27.23 -21.53
CA LYS A 6 51.85 26.49 -22.42
C LYS A 6 52.63 25.52 -23.32
N CYS A 7 51.86 24.68 -24.05
CA CYS A 7 52.14 23.97 -25.31
C CYS A 7 52.92 22.63 -25.19
N GLN A 8 52.65 21.59 -26.00
CA GLN A 8 52.12 21.53 -27.37
C GLN A 8 51.57 20.12 -27.73
N ARG A 9 50.67 20.05 -28.71
CA ARG A 9 50.21 18.82 -29.39
C ARG A 9 51.27 18.30 -30.38
N ALA A 10 51.29 16.99 -30.61
CA ALA A 10 51.59 16.39 -31.92
C ALA A 10 50.91 15.02 -32.06
N GLU A 11 50.05 14.88 -33.07
CA GLU A 11 49.54 13.62 -33.61
C GLU A 11 50.54 13.05 -34.61
N VAL A 12 50.75 11.73 -34.60
CA VAL A 12 51.12 10.94 -35.80
C VAL A 12 50.42 9.58 -35.70
N ILE A 13 49.69 9.22 -36.76
CA ILE A 13 49.03 7.94 -37.02
C ILE A 13 49.97 7.10 -37.90
N ASP A 14 50.13 5.80 -37.60
CA ASP A 14 50.23 4.74 -38.64
C ASP A 14 49.81 3.37 -38.06
N PRO A 15 49.13 2.48 -38.82
CA PRO A 15 48.37 1.35 -38.32
C PRO A 15 49.07 -0.01 -38.53
N GLY A 16 48.78 -1.00 -37.68
CA GLY A 16 49.20 -2.37 -37.98
C GLY A 16 48.97 -3.43 -36.90
N ARG A 17 47.90 -4.22 -37.12
CA ARG A 17 47.69 -5.62 -36.70
C ARG A 17 47.37 -5.98 -35.23
N VAL A 18 46.06 -6.12 -35.02
CA VAL A 18 45.34 -7.35 -34.63
C VAL A 18 45.90 -8.14 -33.44
N ILE A 19 45.28 -7.94 -32.26
CA ILE A 19 45.05 -8.99 -31.28
C ILE A 19 43.59 -8.86 -30.79
N THR A 20 42.88 -9.98 -30.89
CA THR A 20 41.46 -10.17 -30.60
C THR A 20 41.08 -9.82 -29.16
N SER A 21 40.26 -8.77 -28.99
CA SER A 21 39.58 -8.45 -27.73
C SER A 21 38.08 -8.76 -27.85
N ARG A 22 37.63 -9.74 -27.06
CA ARG A 22 36.21 -9.93 -26.76
C ARG A 22 35.73 -8.72 -25.97
N LEU A 23 34.86 -7.90 -26.55
CA LEU A 23 34.10 -6.88 -25.83
C LEU A 23 33.23 -7.56 -24.77
N VAL A 24 33.57 -7.37 -23.50
CA VAL A 24 32.61 -7.52 -22.40
C VAL A 24 31.83 -6.21 -22.35
N MET A 25 30.60 -6.27 -22.85
CA MET A 25 29.65 -5.16 -22.80
C MET A 25 29.30 -4.89 -21.33
N PHE A 26 29.73 -3.75 -20.80
CA PHE A 26 29.25 -3.24 -19.50
C PHE A 26 27.77 -2.88 -19.65
N ALA A 27 26.89 -3.80 -19.25
CA ALA A 27 25.49 -3.50 -19.06
C ALA A 27 25.34 -2.74 -17.74
N VAL A 28 25.25 -1.41 -17.82
CA VAL A 28 24.65 -0.61 -16.75
C VAL A 28 23.19 -1.01 -16.67
N LEU A 29 22.84 -1.86 -15.70
CA LEU A 29 21.46 -2.18 -15.35
C LEU A 29 20.82 -0.92 -14.75
N LEU A 30 20.30 -0.05 -15.61
CA LEU A 30 19.19 0.82 -15.23
C LEU A 30 18.02 -0.10 -14.91
N THR A 31 17.70 -0.23 -13.63
CA THR A 31 16.43 -0.82 -13.17
C THR A 31 15.29 0.11 -13.60
N VAL A 32 14.85 -0.04 -14.84
CA VAL A 32 13.53 0.39 -15.26
C VAL A 32 12.55 -0.53 -14.55
N THR A 33 11.96 -0.03 -13.45
CA THR A 33 10.72 -0.57 -12.91
C THR A 33 9.71 -0.60 -14.05
N LEU A 34 9.45 -1.78 -14.60
CA LEU A 34 8.25 -2.04 -15.39
C LEU A 34 7.06 -1.89 -14.43
N LEU A 35 6.56 -0.67 -14.33
CA LEU A 35 5.18 -0.42 -13.91
C LEU A 35 4.31 -1.29 -14.82
N GLU A 36 3.57 -2.25 -14.25
CA GLU A 36 2.47 -2.84 -14.99
C GLU A 36 1.58 -1.67 -15.47
N PRO A 37 1.26 -1.59 -16.77
CA PRO A 37 0.42 -0.51 -17.25
C PRO A 37 -0.92 -0.58 -16.52
N VAL A 38 -1.32 0.54 -15.93
CA VAL A 38 -2.65 0.70 -15.33
C VAL A 38 -3.65 0.47 -16.45
N GLN A 39 -4.24 -0.74 -16.51
CA GLN A 39 -5.21 -1.05 -17.55
C GLN A 39 -6.51 -0.30 -17.23
N ALA A 40 -6.67 0.86 -17.85
CA ALA A 40 -7.95 1.53 -18.01
C ALA A 40 -8.86 0.77 -18.98
N GLY A 41 -10.15 1.13 -19.01
CA GLY A 41 -11.13 0.55 -19.94
C GLY A 41 -12.02 -0.52 -19.31
N ARG A 42 -12.07 -0.61 -17.97
CA ARG A 42 -12.95 -1.58 -17.26
C ARG A 42 -14.41 -1.22 -17.40
N TYR A 43 -14.70 0.08 -17.51
CA TYR A 43 -16.04 0.61 -17.70
C TYR A 43 -16.14 1.48 -18.95
N VAL A 44 -17.18 1.24 -19.73
CA VAL A 44 -17.49 1.95 -20.97
C VAL A 44 -18.78 2.71 -20.78
N PHE A 45 -18.67 4.03 -20.73
CA PHE A 45 -19.80 4.95 -20.75
C PHE A 45 -20.33 5.06 -22.19
N SER A 46 -21.64 4.95 -22.36
CA SER A 46 -22.27 4.97 -23.69
C SER A 46 -23.66 5.62 -23.64
N VAL A 47 -24.13 6.05 -24.81
CA VAL A 47 -25.46 6.63 -25.02
C VAL A 47 -26.24 5.73 -25.97
N ARG A 48 -27.50 5.44 -25.64
CA ARG A 48 -28.46 4.80 -26.56
C ARG A 48 -29.81 5.47 -26.43
N GLY A 49 -30.26 6.12 -27.51
CA GLY A 49 -31.46 6.95 -27.48
C GLY A 49 -31.35 8.04 -26.40
N GLU A 50 -32.38 8.17 -25.58
CA GLU A 50 -32.46 9.20 -24.52
C GLU A 50 -31.75 8.81 -23.21
N LYS A 51 -31.07 7.66 -23.18
CA LYS A 51 -30.48 7.10 -21.96
C LYS A 51 -28.96 6.94 -22.03
N THR A 52 -28.34 7.05 -20.87
CA THR A 52 -26.92 6.80 -20.64
C THR A 52 -26.73 5.41 -20.01
N TYR A 53 -25.60 4.78 -20.32
CA TYR A 53 -25.28 3.42 -19.90
C TYR A 53 -23.82 3.32 -19.48
N LEU A 54 -23.55 2.43 -18.53
CA LEU A 54 -22.22 2.01 -18.15
C LEU A 54 -22.17 0.48 -18.26
N ASN A 55 -21.31 -0.04 -19.14
CA ASN A 55 -21.23 -1.47 -19.47
C ASN A 55 -22.59 -2.08 -19.88
N GLY A 56 -23.38 -1.29 -20.60
CA GLY A 56 -24.70 -1.69 -21.08
C GLY A 56 -25.80 -1.71 -20.02
N ARG A 57 -25.51 -1.44 -18.74
CA ARG A 57 -26.52 -1.18 -17.70
C ARG A 57 -26.87 0.30 -17.69
N GLU A 58 -28.17 0.62 -17.58
CA GLU A 58 -28.62 2.00 -17.49
C GLU A 58 -27.90 2.72 -16.33
N PHE A 59 -27.37 3.90 -16.62
CA PHE A 59 -26.51 4.64 -15.72
C PHE A 59 -27.03 6.07 -15.63
N LEU A 60 -27.64 6.42 -14.50
CA LEU A 60 -28.10 7.77 -14.22
C LEU A 60 -26.99 8.59 -13.57
N VAL A 61 -26.56 9.67 -14.20
CA VAL A 61 -25.48 10.53 -13.70
C VAL A 61 -25.92 11.27 -12.43
N LYS A 62 -25.23 10.98 -11.33
CA LYS A 62 -25.38 11.62 -10.00
C LYS A 62 -24.01 12.12 -9.58
N GLY A 63 -23.74 13.40 -9.81
CA GLY A 63 -22.36 13.87 -9.81
C GLY A 63 -22.04 15.09 -8.98
N LEU A 64 -20.74 15.36 -8.87
CA LEU A 64 -20.18 16.55 -8.24
C LEU A 64 -19.30 17.33 -9.22
N ARG A 65 -19.37 18.66 -9.16
CA ARG A 65 -18.52 19.52 -9.98
C ARG A 65 -17.21 19.89 -9.26
N CYS A 66 -16.14 19.20 -9.62
CA CYS A 66 -14.80 19.34 -9.04
C CYS A 66 -13.82 20.04 -10.00
N SER A 67 -14.27 21.11 -10.67
CA SER A 67 -13.57 21.71 -11.81
C SER A 67 -12.10 22.08 -11.55
N ASN A 68 -11.76 22.44 -10.32
CA ASN A 68 -10.42 22.88 -9.92
C ASN A 68 -9.47 21.76 -9.49
N ALA A 69 -9.84 20.48 -9.65
CA ALA A 69 -9.03 19.37 -9.17
C ALA A 69 -7.63 19.27 -9.80
N LEU A 70 -7.38 19.89 -10.96
CA LEU A 70 -6.07 19.86 -11.63
C LEU A 70 -5.11 20.98 -11.20
N ILE A 71 -5.54 21.93 -10.36
CA ILE A 71 -4.74 23.12 -10.00
C ILE A 71 -3.41 22.76 -9.31
N SER A 72 -3.39 21.64 -8.57
CA SER A 72 -2.19 21.11 -7.91
C SER A 72 -2.32 19.59 -7.73
N ASP A 73 -1.19 18.90 -7.50
CA ASP A 73 -1.21 17.47 -7.17
C ASP A 73 -1.97 17.21 -5.87
N SER A 74 -1.88 18.11 -4.90
CA SER A 74 -2.64 18.01 -3.64
C SER A 74 -4.16 18.03 -3.89
N ALA A 75 -4.64 18.91 -4.76
CA ALA A 75 -6.06 18.96 -5.13
C ALA A 75 -6.50 17.68 -5.87
N THR A 76 -5.65 17.19 -6.78
CA THR A 76 -5.88 15.94 -7.53
C THR A 76 -5.97 14.75 -6.59
N GLU A 77 -5.00 14.59 -5.68
CA GLU A 77 -4.97 13.49 -4.71
C GLU A 77 -6.11 13.58 -3.70
N GLN A 78 -6.50 14.79 -3.29
CA GLN A 78 -7.65 14.96 -2.41
C GLN A 78 -8.96 14.47 -3.08
N LEU A 79 -9.14 14.72 -4.39
CA LEU A 79 -10.30 14.18 -5.11
C LEU A 79 -10.26 12.66 -5.15
N ILE A 80 -9.13 12.08 -5.56
CA ILE A 80 -8.95 10.63 -5.65
C ILE A 80 -9.22 9.96 -4.29
N ALA A 81 -8.69 10.52 -3.21
CA ALA A 81 -8.86 9.99 -1.85
C ALA A 81 -10.31 10.05 -1.34
N ASN A 82 -11.18 10.86 -1.93
CA ASN A 82 -12.59 11.01 -1.52
C ASN A 82 -13.58 10.29 -2.44
N LEU A 83 -13.15 9.67 -3.54
CA LEU A 83 -14.06 8.99 -4.49
C LEU A 83 -14.90 7.90 -3.82
N ASP A 84 -14.31 7.05 -2.97
CA ASP A 84 -15.06 6.00 -2.24
C ASP A 84 -16.09 6.59 -1.28
N LYS A 85 -15.73 7.70 -0.63
CA LYS A 85 -16.64 8.41 0.26
C LYS A 85 -17.79 9.03 -0.52
N PHE A 86 -17.54 9.59 -1.69
CA PHE A 86 -18.60 10.09 -2.55
C PHE A 86 -19.50 8.95 -3.06
N ALA A 87 -18.91 7.82 -3.46
CA ALA A 87 -19.65 6.63 -3.86
C ALA A 87 -20.56 6.10 -2.74
N SER A 88 -20.11 6.11 -1.49
CA SER A 88 -20.95 5.69 -0.35
C SER A 88 -22.16 6.59 -0.12
N TYR A 89 -22.16 7.82 -0.63
CA TYR A 89 -23.30 8.73 -0.64
C TYR A 89 -24.17 8.65 -1.91
N GLY A 90 -23.84 7.78 -2.87
CA GLY A 90 -24.60 7.64 -4.12
C GLY A 90 -24.04 8.43 -5.31
N VAL A 91 -22.94 9.15 -5.14
CA VAL A 91 -22.26 9.88 -6.23
C VAL A 91 -21.54 8.87 -7.11
N ASN A 92 -21.73 8.98 -8.42
CA ASN A 92 -21.11 8.08 -9.41
C ASN A 92 -20.35 8.82 -10.51
N THR A 93 -20.37 10.16 -10.52
CA THR A 93 -19.75 10.97 -11.57
C THR A 93 -19.06 12.20 -10.98
N VAL A 94 -17.89 12.57 -11.51
CA VAL A 94 -17.23 13.85 -11.17
C VAL A 94 -16.86 14.61 -12.44
N SER A 95 -16.92 15.94 -12.44
CA SER A 95 -16.44 16.75 -13.57
C SER A 95 -15.14 17.47 -13.23
N VAL A 96 -14.18 17.42 -14.15
CA VAL A 96 -12.85 18.04 -14.03
C VAL A 96 -12.51 18.71 -15.35
N TYR A 97 -11.87 19.89 -15.33
CA TYR A 97 -11.65 20.69 -16.54
C TYR A 97 -10.16 20.87 -16.83
N PHE A 98 -9.77 20.69 -18.10
CA PHE A 98 -8.42 20.90 -18.59
C PHE A 98 -8.05 22.37 -18.65
N MET A 99 -8.91 23.23 -19.21
CA MET A 99 -8.57 24.63 -19.42
C MET A 99 -9.55 25.55 -18.71
N GLY A 100 -9.01 26.25 -17.71
CA GLY A 100 -9.70 27.23 -16.91
C GLY A 100 -10.70 26.63 -15.94
N SER A 101 -11.18 27.50 -15.08
CA SER A 101 -12.40 27.37 -14.30
C SER A 101 -12.69 28.75 -13.70
N ARG A 102 -13.75 28.86 -12.90
CA ARG A 102 -13.94 30.05 -12.08
C ARG A 102 -12.88 30.09 -10.96
N PHE A 103 -12.05 31.13 -10.97
CA PHE A 103 -10.90 31.40 -10.09
C PHE A 103 -9.70 30.43 -10.20
N GLY A 104 -9.84 29.33 -10.93
CA GLY A 104 -8.72 28.45 -11.24
C GLY A 104 -8.18 28.71 -12.63
N ASP A 105 -6.87 28.92 -12.69
CA ASP A 105 -6.15 29.11 -13.95
C ASP A 105 -5.39 27.82 -14.33
N VAL A 106 -6.14 26.74 -14.52
CA VAL A 106 -5.60 25.49 -15.07
C VAL A 106 -5.33 25.67 -16.56
N LYS A 107 -4.05 25.59 -16.96
CA LYS A 107 -3.63 25.79 -18.35
C LYS A 107 -3.39 24.46 -19.07
N GLY A 108 -4.43 23.66 -19.22
CA GLY A 108 -4.36 22.28 -19.71
C GLY A 108 -4.00 22.09 -21.18
N TYR A 109 -4.00 23.15 -22.00
CA TYR A 109 -3.52 23.10 -23.39
C TYR A 109 -2.39 24.10 -23.62
N ASN A 110 -1.42 23.67 -24.41
CA ASN A 110 -0.41 24.54 -24.99
C ASN A 110 -1.04 25.41 -26.10
N GLN A 111 -0.31 26.41 -26.58
CA GLN A 111 -0.82 27.39 -27.55
C GLN A 111 -1.24 26.76 -28.89
N ASP A 112 -0.68 25.61 -29.25
CA ASP A 112 -1.04 24.84 -30.46
C ASP A 112 -2.27 23.93 -30.28
N GLY A 113 -2.87 23.91 -29.09
CA GLY A 113 -3.98 23.00 -28.76
C GLY A 113 -3.54 21.59 -28.33
N SER A 114 -2.24 21.31 -28.18
CA SER A 114 -1.77 20.06 -27.58
C SER A 114 -2.01 20.04 -26.07
N LEU A 115 -2.22 18.85 -25.48
CA LEU A 115 -2.39 18.71 -24.04
C LEU A 115 -1.08 19.00 -23.30
N ASN A 116 -1.16 19.85 -22.29
CA ASN A 116 -0.03 20.07 -21.39
C ASN A 116 0.17 18.82 -20.50
N PRO A 117 1.39 18.25 -20.46
CA PRO A 117 1.65 16.97 -19.80
C PRO A 117 1.31 16.97 -18.30
N ILE A 118 1.54 18.08 -17.59
CA ILE A 118 1.27 18.16 -16.14
C ILE A 118 -0.22 17.95 -15.84
N TYR A 119 -1.08 18.63 -16.58
CA TYR A 119 -2.53 18.55 -16.37
C TYR A 119 -3.12 17.27 -16.96
N ARG A 120 -2.57 16.79 -18.08
CA ARG A 120 -2.88 15.48 -18.66
C ARG A 120 -2.64 14.35 -17.66
N ASP A 121 -1.48 14.32 -17.02
CA ASP A 121 -1.11 13.25 -16.09
C ASP A 121 -1.95 13.32 -14.79
N ARG A 122 -2.33 14.52 -14.34
CA ARG A 122 -3.31 14.69 -13.25
C ARG A 122 -4.71 14.20 -13.63
N MET A 123 -5.19 14.53 -14.83
CA MET A 123 -6.48 14.06 -15.33
C MET A 123 -6.50 12.53 -15.47
N GLY A 124 -5.44 11.93 -16.03
CA GLY A 124 -5.30 10.47 -16.19
C GLY A 124 -5.46 9.74 -14.86
N ARG A 125 -4.74 10.18 -13.80
CA ARG A 125 -4.89 9.61 -12.45
C ARG A 125 -6.32 9.66 -11.91
N ILE A 126 -7.06 10.74 -12.19
CA ILE A 126 -8.47 10.87 -11.77
C ILE A 126 -9.34 9.89 -12.55
N ILE A 127 -9.17 9.80 -13.88
CA ILE A 127 -9.93 8.89 -14.75
C ILE A 127 -9.70 7.43 -14.34
N GLU A 128 -8.45 7.03 -14.13
CA GLU A 128 -8.10 5.67 -13.72
C GLU A 128 -8.63 5.34 -12.31
N ALA A 129 -8.57 6.31 -11.38
CA ALA A 129 -9.14 6.13 -10.05
C ALA A 129 -10.67 6.00 -10.09
N ALA A 130 -11.34 6.73 -10.97
CA ALA A 130 -12.77 6.61 -11.19
C ALA A 130 -13.12 5.27 -11.87
N ASP A 131 -12.35 4.84 -12.87
CA ASP A 131 -12.57 3.58 -13.60
C ASP A 131 -12.48 2.37 -12.68
N ARG A 132 -11.51 2.35 -11.75
CA ARG A 132 -11.42 1.31 -10.71
C ARG A 132 -12.68 1.16 -9.85
N ARG A 133 -13.53 2.19 -9.81
CA ARG A 133 -14.76 2.26 -8.99
C ARG A 133 -16.03 2.19 -9.83
N GLY A 134 -15.92 2.04 -11.15
CA GLY A 134 -17.05 2.20 -12.08
C GLY A 134 -17.62 3.61 -12.12
N MET A 135 -16.89 4.62 -11.64
CA MET A 135 -17.32 6.00 -11.71
C MET A 135 -16.99 6.62 -13.08
N VAL A 136 -17.79 7.60 -13.48
CA VAL A 136 -17.62 8.32 -14.74
C VAL A 136 -16.95 9.67 -14.50
N VAL A 137 -16.05 10.08 -15.38
CA VAL A 137 -15.46 11.43 -15.37
C VAL A 137 -15.99 12.25 -16.55
N LEU A 138 -16.60 13.39 -16.24
CA LEU A 138 -16.87 14.42 -17.24
C LEU A 138 -15.58 15.24 -17.43
N VAL A 139 -14.95 15.04 -18.58
CA VAL A 139 -13.71 15.71 -19.00
C VAL A 139 -14.08 17.00 -19.72
N GLY A 140 -13.98 18.12 -19.00
CA GLY A 140 -14.25 19.44 -19.56
C GLY A 140 -13.03 19.99 -20.28
N CYS A 141 -13.21 20.49 -21.50
CA CYS A 141 -12.14 21.03 -22.32
C CYS A 141 -11.97 22.52 -22.10
N LEU A 142 -12.87 23.34 -22.66
CA LEU A 142 -12.73 24.79 -22.68
C LEU A 142 -13.66 25.45 -21.66
N TYR A 143 -13.11 25.91 -20.53
CA TYR A 143 -13.81 26.76 -19.56
C TYR A 143 -13.20 28.16 -19.58
N TRP A 144 -13.54 28.93 -20.63
CA TRP A 144 -12.89 30.21 -20.91
C TRP A 144 -13.33 31.35 -19.98
N GLY A 145 -14.63 31.52 -19.76
CA GLY A 145 -15.24 32.51 -18.85
C GLY A 145 -14.37 33.75 -18.53
N GLY A 146 -14.12 33.97 -17.24
CA GLY A 146 -13.15 34.95 -16.76
C GLY A 146 -11.77 34.35 -16.46
N SER A 147 -11.44 33.17 -16.98
CA SER A 147 -10.16 32.50 -16.73
C SER A 147 -9.02 33.19 -17.48
N ARG A 148 -7.84 33.22 -16.87
CA ARG A 148 -6.58 33.71 -17.48
C ARG A 148 -5.83 32.61 -18.23
N SER A 149 -6.34 31.38 -18.22
CA SER A 149 -5.69 30.23 -18.87
C SER A 149 -6.01 30.09 -20.35
N LYS A 150 -6.95 30.88 -20.87
CA LYS A 150 -7.30 30.93 -22.29
C LYS A 150 -6.17 31.53 -23.12
N TRP A 151 -6.14 31.16 -24.40
CA TRP A 151 -5.25 31.72 -25.40
C TRP A 151 -6.04 32.68 -26.30
N GLU A 152 -5.71 33.97 -26.22
CA GLU A 152 -6.47 35.02 -26.91
C GLU A 152 -6.27 35.00 -28.43
N ASP A 153 -5.18 34.43 -28.91
CA ASP A 153 -4.81 34.30 -30.31
C ASP A 153 -5.39 33.04 -30.98
N TRP A 154 -6.07 32.17 -30.23
CA TRP A 154 -6.67 30.97 -30.79
C TRP A 154 -7.74 31.30 -31.85
N SER A 155 -7.66 30.57 -32.96
CA SER A 155 -8.70 30.47 -33.97
C SER A 155 -9.53 29.20 -33.77
N GLN A 156 -10.53 29.00 -34.64
CA GLN A 156 -11.31 27.77 -34.72
C GLN A 156 -10.41 26.53 -34.85
N GLU A 157 -9.28 26.65 -35.54
CA GLU A 157 -8.36 25.54 -35.77
C GLU A 157 -7.75 25.04 -34.46
N GLN A 158 -7.26 25.92 -33.60
CA GLN A 158 -6.70 25.55 -32.29
C GLN A 158 -7.78 25.00 -31.36
N ALA A 159 -9.00 25.53 -31.41
CA ALA A 159 -10.12 25.00 -30.65
C ALA A 159 -10.47 23.56 -31.09
N ASN A 160 -10.52 23.30 -32.41
CA ASN A 160 -10.73 21.96 -32.96
C ASN A 160 -9.57 21.01 -32.59
N ALA A 161 -8.33 21.49 -32.66
CA ALA A 161 -7.13 20.72 -32.30
C ALA A 161 -7.16 20.32 -30.82
N ALA A 162 -7.55 21.21 -29.92
CA ALA A 162 -7.69 20.91 -28.49
C ALA A 162 -8.67 19.75 -28.23
N ILE A 163 -9.85 19.78 -28.85
CA ILE A 163 -10.84 18.69 -28.71
C ILE A 163 -10.34 17.39 -29.34
N ALA A 164 -9.76 17.46 -30.54
CA ALA A 164 -9.21 16.30 -31.23
C ALA A 164 -8.06 15.65 -30.44
N ASN A 165 -7.17 16.45 -29.85
CA ASN A 165 -6.05 15.97 -29.03
C ASN A 165 -6.53 15.34 -27.72
N THR A 166 -7.56 15.91 -27.08
CA THR A 166 -8.19 15.30 -25.91
C THR A 166 -8.80 13.94 -26.25
N VAL A 167 -9.57 13.85 -27.33
CA VAL A 167 -10.19 12.58 -27.74
C VAL A 167 -9.14 11.55 -28.16
N ARG A 168 -8.07 11.98 -28.85
CA ARG A 168 -6.93 11.11 -29.19
C ARG A 168 -6.28 10.54 -27.95
N TRP A 169 -5.98 11.40 -26.98
CA TRP A 169 -5.39 10.98 -25.71
C TRP A 169 -6.28 9.99 -24.95
N LEU A 170 -7.60 10.25 -24.89
CA LEU A 170 -8.56 9.33 -24.27
C LEU A 170 -8.57 7.96 -24.98
N LYS A 171 -8.55 7.96 -26.32
CA LYS A 171 -8.51 6.74 -27.15
C LYS A 171 -7.22 5.96 -26.95
N ASP A 172 -6.07 6.64 -27.02
CA ASP A 172 -4.75 6.02 -26.96
C ASP A 172 -4.46 5.37 -25.59
N ASN A 173 -5.15 5.82 -24.54
CA ASN A 173 -5.07 5.27 -23.18
C ASN A 173 -6.26 4.35 -22.81
N ASP A 174 -7.15 4.05 -23.76
CA ASP A 174 -8.40 3.30 -23.56
C ASP A 174 -9.24 3.80 -22.37
N TYR A 175 -9.30 5.13 -22.18
CA TYR A 175 -10.17 5.76 -21.21
C TYR A 175 -11.60 5.79 -21.72
N ARG A 176 -12.43 4.87 -21.23
CA ARG A 176 -13.82 4.67 -21.69
C ARG A 176 -14.89 5.00 -20.66
N ASN A 177 -14.52 5.25 -19.41
CA ASN A 177 -15.41 5.68 -18.33
C ASN A 177 -15.60 7.20 -18.33
N VAL A 178 -15.65 7.83 -19.50
CA VAL A 178 -15.62 9.29 -19.65
C VAL A 178 -16.71 9.81 -20.58
N LEU A 179 -17.09 11.07 -20.38
CA LEU A 179 -17.73 11.90 -21.40
C LEU A 179 -17.01 13.24 -21.50
N VAL A 180 -17.05 13.89 -22.66
CA VAL A 180 -16.33 15.13 -22.93
C VAL A 180 -17.30 16.32 -23.00
N ASP A 181 -17.04 17.38 -22.23
CA ASP A 181 -17.67 18.70 -22.44
C ASP A 181 -16.69 19.59 -23.21
N ILE A 182 -17.06 19.98 -24.44
CA ILE A 182 -16.15 20.72 -25.32
C ILE A 182 -16.00 22.20 -24.95
N ASP A 183 -17.06 22.84 -24.45
CA ASP A 183 -17.09 24.29 -24.22
C ASP A 183 -18.11 24.62 -23.13
N ASN A 184 -17.62 24.80 -21.90
CA ASN A 184 -18.44 25.06 -20.74
C ASN A 184 -19.29 26.31 -20.96
N GLU A 185 -20.61 26.16 -20.80
CA GLU A 185 -21.61 27.20 -21.00
C GLU A 185 -21.56 27.89 -22.38
N GLY A 186 -20.78 27.42 -23.36
CA GLY A 186 -20.55 28.10 -24.65
C GLY A 186 -19.68 29.35 -24.51
N MET A 187 -18.77 29.35 -23.53
CA MET A 187 -17.93 30.50 -23.20
C MET A 187 -16.92 30.81 -24.31
N ALA A 188 -16.25 29.79 -24.86
CA ALA A 188 -15.30 29.99 -25.95
C ALA A 188 -16.03 30.43 -27.22
N ARG A 189 -17.19 29.84 -27.51
CA ARG A 189 -18.11 30.31 -28.57
C ARG A 189 -18.47 31.79 -28.42
N ARG A 190 -18.87 32.23 -27.23
CA ARG A 190 -19.20 33.66 -27.00
C ARG A 190 -17.99 34.57 -27.12
N ALA A 191 -16.82 34.11 -26.68
CA ALA A 191 -15.61 34.93 -26.65
C ALA A 191 -14.96 35.09 -28.04
N LYS A 192 -14.99 34.07 -28.89
CA LYS A 192 -14.26 34.03 -30.18
C LYS A 192 -15.10 33.64 -31.38
N GLY A 193 -16.39 33.35 -31.20
CA GLY A 193 -17.26 32.88 -32.28
C GLY A 193 -17.00 31.43 -32.70
N PHE A 194 -16.29 30.63 -31.89
CA PHE A 194 -16.02 29.24 -32.23
C PHE A 194 -17.30 28.42 -32.44
N ASP A 195 -17.34 27.70 -33.54
CA ASP A 195 -18.38 26.77 -33.91
C ASP A 195 -18.25 25.48 -33.10
N SER A 196 -19.17 25.29 -32.16
CA SER A 196 -19.25 24.10 -31.33
C SER A 196 -19.47 22.82 -32.15
N ARG A 197 -20.16 22.88 -33.30
CA ARG A 197 -20.37 21.69 -34.15
C ARG A 197 -19.06 21.25 -34.78
N GLN A 198 -18.22 22.18 -35.23
CA GLN A 198 -16.89 21.84 -35.76
C GLN A 198 -16.00 21.19 -34.71
N MET A 199 -16.05 21.69 -33.47
CA MET A 199 -15.33 21.09 -32.34
C MET A 199 -15.81 19.66 -32.03
N VAL A 200 -17.12 19.41 -32.03
CA VAL A 200 -17.68 18.04 -31.90
C VAL A 200 -17.19 17.14 -33.03
N ILE A 201 -17.28 17.60 -34.29
CA ILE A 201 -16.83 16.85 -35.46
C ILE A 201 -15.33 16.54 -35.37
N ALA A 202 -14.51 17.48 -34.92
CA ALA A 202 -13.07 17.27 -34.74
C ALA A 202 -12.77 16.12 -33.76
N GLY A 203 -13.49 16.05 -32.63
CA GLY A 203 -13.40 14.92 -31.71
C GLY A 203 -13.90 13.61 -32.31
N LYS A 204 -15.10 13.62 -32.90
CA LYS A 204 -15.73 12.43 -33.51
C LYS A 204 -14.93 11.83 -34.66
N ARG A 205 -14.15 12.64 -35.39
CA ARG A 205 -13.23 12.16 -36.44
C ARG A 205 -12.07 11.32 -35.87
N VAL A 206 -11.67 11.56 -34.63
CA VAL A 206 -10.58 10.82 -33.97
C VAL A 206 -11.08 9.51 -33.38
N ASP A 207 -12.19 9.56 -32.63
CA ASP A 207 -12.92 8.39 -32.16
C ASP A 207 -14.42 8.67 -32.17
N SER A 208 -15.14 8.05 -33.11
CA SER A 208 -16.60 8.18 -33.23
C SER A 208 -17.34 7.64 -32.01
N ARG A 209 -16.71 6.76 -31.23
CA ARG A 209 -17.25 6.12 -30.02
C ARG A 209 -17.09 6.99 -28.77
N CYS A 210 -16.27 8.04 -28.81
CA CYS A 210 -16.10 8.96 -27.68
C CYS A 210 -17.42 9.71 -27.44
N ILE A 211 -17.89 9.74 -26.18
CA ILE A 211 -19.12 10.44 -25.83
C ILE A 211 -18.83 11.93 -25.63
N ILE A 212 -19.42 12.77 -26.49
CA ILE A 212 -19.18 14.21 -26.53
C ILE A 212 -20.50 14.96 -26.29
N ALA A 213 -20.49 15.83 -25.31
CA ALA A 213 -21.58 16.72 -24.93
C ALA A 213 -21.33 18.16 -25.40
N THR A 214 -22.40 18.92 -25.57
CA THR A 214 -22.34 20.37 -25.70
C THR A 214 -23.05 21.05 -24.54
N ASN A 215 -22.53 22.21 -24.14
CA ASN A 215 -22.99 22.95 -22.98
C ASN A 215 -23.25 24.42 -23.36
N PHE A 216 -24.22 24.74 -24.22
CA PHE A 216 -24.49 26.14 -24.61
C PHE A 216 -25.98 26.37 -24.84
N LYS A 217 -26.44 27.63 -24.79
CA LYS A 217 -27.84 27.96 -25.08
C LYS A 217 -28.20 27.67 -26.55
N GLY A 218 -28.86 26.56 -26.80
CA GLY A 218 -29.26 26.11 -28.13
C GLY A 218 -29.41 24.59 -28.19
N ALA A 219 -29.86 24.08 -29.33
CA ALA A 219 -29.91 22.63 -29.53
C ALA A 219 -28.48 22.07 -29.68
N PRO A 220 -28.14 20.94 -29.02
CA PRO A 220 -26.90 20.23 -29.33
C PRO A 220 -26.87 19.86 -30.82
N PRO A 221 -25.72 19.97 -31.50
CA PRO A 221 -25.59 19.53 -32.89
C PRO A 221 -25.89 18.04 -33.02
N ALA A 222 -26.25 17.59 -34.23
CA ALA A 222 -26.65 16.19 -34.47
C ALA A 222 -25.55 15.20 -34.05
N GLU A 223 -24.28 15.59 -34.26
CA GLU A 223 -23.08 14.79 -33.99
C GLU A 223 -22.73 14.68 -32.49
N ALA A 224 -23.29 15.54 -31.62
CA ALA A 224 -23.09 15.44 -30.17
C ALA A 224 -23.98 14.34 -29.59
N ASP A 225 -23.49 13.57 -28.62
CA ASP A 225 -24.24 12.45 -28.06
C ASP A 225 -25.31 12.89 -27.06
N LEU A 226 -25.08 14.01 -26.37
CA LEU A 226 -25.98 14.52 -25.34
C LEU A 226 -25.87 16.04 -25.15
N GLY A 227 -26.93 16.65 -24.62
CA GLY A 227 -26.92 18.04 -24.17
C GLY A 227 -26.68 18.12 -22.66
N ILE A 228 -25.87 19.08 -22.21
CA ILE A 228 -25.68 19.34 -20.78
C ILE A 228 -25.93 20.80 -20.42
N HIS A 229 -26.39 21.03 -19.18
CA HIS A 229 -26.66 22.33 -18.55
C HIS A 229 -27.40 23.36 -19.44
N PHE A 230 -26.72 24.27 -20.14
CA PHE A 230 -27.43 25.29 -20.95
C PHE A 230 -28.01 24.77 -22.26
N SER A 231 -27.62 23.57 -22.69
CA SER A 231 -28.16 22.95 -23.89
C SER A 231 -29.67 22.74 -23.77
N ARG A 232 -30.38 23.00 -24.87
CA ARG A 232 -31.80 22.67 -24.98
C ARG A 232 -31.95 21.15 -24.94
N LYS A 233 -32.92 20.68 -24.15
CA LYS A 233 -33.36 19.28 -24.16
C LYS A 233 -33.94 18.98 -25.55
N VAL A 234 -33.43 17.96 -26.22
CA VAL A 234 -33.87 17.54 -27.57
C VAL A 234 -34.26 16.07 -27.50
N ALA A 235 -35.40 15.71 -28.10
CA ALA A 235 -35.87 14.33 -28.17
C ALA A 235 -34.81 13.43 -28.82
N GLY A 236 -34.67 12.21 -28.31
CA GLY A 236 -33.68 11.24 -28.78
C GLY A 236 -32.25 11.45 -28.28
N LYS A 237 -31.98 12.45 -27.43
CA LYS A 237 -30.68 12.65 -26.77
C LYS A 237 -30.82 12.73 -25.25
N PRO A 238 -29.91 12.13 -24.45
CA PRO A 238 -29.92 12.28 -23.01
C PRO A 238 -29.63 13.74 -22.60
N TYR A 239 -29.98 14.06 -21.37
CA TYR A 239 -29.71 15.36 -20.78
C TYR A 239 -29.15 15.25 -19.35
N ILE A 240 -28.11 16.03 -19.05
CA ILE A 240 -27.50 16.13 -17.71
C ILE A 240 -27.42 17.61 -17.32
N ASP A 241 -27.95 17.99 -16.16
CA ASP A 241 -27.62 19.31 -15.60
C ASP A 241 -26.26 19.23 -14.89
N SER A 242 -25.19 19.63 -15.61
CA SER A 242 -23.80 19.54 -15.14
C SER A 242 -23.35 20.70 -14.22
N GLU A 243 -24.22 21.69 -13.98
CA GLU A 243 -23.93 22.85 -13.11
C GLU A 243 -25.13 23.28 -12.27
N SER A 244 -25.85 22.33 -11.67
CA SER A 244 -27.02 22.71 -10.90
C SER A 244 -26.65 23.38 -9.59
N THR A 245 -27.26 24.54 -9.36
CA THR A 245 -27.16 25.35 -8.12
C THR A 245 -28.54 25.88 -7.70
N PRO A 246 -28.70 26.35 -6.43
CA PRO A 246 -29.94 26.95 -5.98
C PRO A 246 -30.31 28.18 -6.81
N THR A 247 -31.53 28.22 -7.34
CA THR A 247 -32.00 29.33 -8.18
C THR A 247 -32.59 30.47 -7.38
N ASN A 248 -32.90 30.23 -6.10
CA ASN A 248 -33.43 31.21 -5.15
C ASN A 248 -32.36 31.89 -4.28
N ALA A 249 -31.07 31.70 -4.60
CA ALA A 249 -29.99 32.39 -3.91
C ALA A 249 -30.07 33.92 -4.19
N PRO A 250 -29.98 34.79 -3.16
CA PRO A 250 -30.08 36.23 -3.32
C PRO A 250 -29.06 36.79 -4.33
N GLY A 251 -29.54 37.39 -5.42
CA GLY A 251 -28.68 37.90 -6.50
C GLY A 251 -27.94 36.83 -7.32
N GLY A 252 -28.45 35.59 -7.28
CA GLY A 252 -27.94 34.42 -8.02
C GLY A 252 -26.75 33.75 -7.32
N TYR A 253 -26.76 32.41 -7.28
CA TYR A 253 -25.75 31.64 -6.53
C TYR A 253 -24.32 31.95 -7.00
N TRP A 254 -24.10 32.01 -8.32
CA TRP A 254 -22.83 32.41 -8.91
C TRP A 254 -22.68 33.94 -9.11
N GLY A 255 -23.70 34.71 -8.75
CA GLY A 255 -23.76 36.16 -8.83
C GLY A 255 -23.31 36.82 -7.52
N SER A 256 -24.02 37.86 -7.09
CA SER A 256 -23.65 38.64 -5.90
C SER A 256 -23.75 37.85 -4.60
N TYR A 257 -24.43 36.70 -4.58
CA TYR A 257 -24.42 35.81 -3.43
C TYR A 257 -23.00 35.32 -3.11
N SER A 258 -22.22 34.96 -4.13
CA SER A 258 -20.91 34.35 -3.95
C SER A 258 -19.75 35.24 -4.39
N LYS A 259 -20.01 36.47 -4.85
CA LYS A 259 -18.98 37.35 -5.40
C LYS A 259 -19.16 38.80 -4.95
N VAL A 260 -18.02 39.46 -4.76
CA VAL A 260 -17.93 40.92 -4.62
C VAL A 260 -16.76 41.42 -5.48
N LYS A 261 -16.87 42.64 -5.99
CA LYS A 261 -15.81 43.26 -6.79
C LYS A 261 -14.53 43.40 -5.95
N GLY A 262 -13.38 43.03 -6.53
CA GLY A 262 -12.07 43.17 -5.88
C GLY A 262 -11.63 41.98 -5.00
N TYR A 263 -12.48 40.98 -4.77
CA TYR A 263 -12.12 39.79 -3.98
C TYR A 263 -11.81 38.58 -4.86
N TYR A 264 -10.62 37.98 -4.67
CA TYR A 264 -10.13 36.84 -5.47
C TYR A 264 -10.48 35.47 -4.85
N ASN A 265 -11.78 35.22 -4.64
CA ASN A 265 -12.38 33.89 -4.38
C ASN A 265 -13.91 34.05 -4.28
N TYR A 266 -14.63 33.02 -3.83
CA TYR A 266 -16.01 33.18 -3.38
C TYR A 266 -16.08 33.75 -1.95
N ILE A 267 -17.07 34.61 -1.68
CA ILE A 267 -17.30 35.17 -0.33
C ILE A 267 -18.15 34.25 0.57
N ASN A 268 -18.97 33.37 -0.02
CA ASN A 268 -19.82 32.40 0.68
C ASN A 268 -19.43 30.97 0.27
N ILE A 269 -18.28 30.50 0.76
CA ILE A 269 -17.72 29.17 0.42
C ILE A 269 -18.49 28.08 1.19
N GLY A 270 -19.30 27.29 0.50
CA GLY A 270 -20.04 26.18 1.08
C GLY A 270 -21.17 26.58 2.04
N ILE A 271 -21.67 27.81 1.94
CA ILE A 271 -22.74 28.33 2.80
C ILE A 271 -24.06 28.30 2.03
N TYR A 272 -25.12 27.81 2.69
CA TYR A 272 -26.45 27.64 2.14
C TYR A 272 -27.52 27.98 3.20
N SER A 273 -28.52 28.78 2.85
CA SER A 273 -29.74 28.89 3.66
C SER A 273 -30.60 27.63 3.52
N GLU A 274 -31.52 27.40 4.46
CA GLU A 274 -32.44 26.26 4.38
C GLU A 274 -33.30 26.29 3.10
N GLN A 275 -33.76 27.48 2.69
CA GLN A 275 -34.53 27.64 1.44
C GLN A 275 -33.68 27.28 0.22
N MET A 276 -32.37 27.58 0.23
CA MET A 276 -31.46 27.18 -0.85
C MET A 276 -31.28 25.67 -0.90
N LYS A 277 -31.14 25.01 0.27
CA LYS A 277 -31.01 23.54 0.35
C LYS A 277 -32.27 22.85 -0.17
N GLN A 278 -33.45 23.31 0.27
CA GLN A 278 -34.75 22.80 -0.20
C GLN A 278 -34.90 22.97 -1.71
N ASN A 279 -34.56 24.13 -2.27
CA ASN A 279 -34.60 24.37 -3.72
C ASN A 279 -33.64 23.45 -4.48
N GLN A 280 -32.42 23.27 -4.01
CA GLN A 280 -31.44 22.36 -4.65
C GLN A 280 -31.92 20.91 -4.60
N ILE A 281 -32.49 20.47 -3.47
CA ILE A 281 -33.06 19.13 -3.32
C ILE A 281 -34.22 18.94 -4.29
N ALA A 282 -35.17 19.89 -4.35
CA ALA A 282 -36.30 19.82 -5.28
C ALA A 282 -35.84 19.69 -6.74
N LYS A 283 -34.82 20.45 -7.16
CA LYS A 283 -34.21 20.31 -8.48
C LYS A 283 -33.50 18.97 -8.68
N THR A 284 -32.83 18.47 -7.66
CA THR A 284 -32.19 17.15 -7.71
C THR A 284 -33.22 16.06 -7.97
N ILE A 285 -34.35 16.11 -7.27
CA ILE A 285 -35.51 15.22 -7.45
C ILE A 285 -36.09 15.38 -8.85
N GLU A 286 -36.39 16.61 -9.28
CA GLU A 286 -36.96 16.90 -10.60
C GLU A 286 -36.12 16.30 -11.74
N HIS A 287 -34.79 16.39 -11.66
CA HIS A 287 -33.94 15.83 -12.69
C HIS A 287 -33.84 14.31 -12.60
N LEU A 288 -33.45 13.77 -11.45
CA LEU A 288 -33.15 12.35 -11.30
C LEU A 288 -34.40 11.47 -11.47
N ASP A 289 -35.55 11.88 -10.90
CA ASP A 289 -36.78 11.10 -10.99
C ASP A 289 -37.39 11.13 -12.40
N ASN A 290 -37.08 12.16 -13.20
CA ASN A 290 -37.42 12.21 -14.62
C ASN A 290 -36.37 11.57 -15.53
N GLY A 291 -35.46 10.74 -14.97
CA GLY A 291 -34.45 10.00 -15.73
C GLY A 291 -33.32 10.86 -16.33
N ARG A 292 -33.12 12.09 -15.83
CA ARG A 292 -32.08 13.01 -16.30
C ARG A 292 -30.90 13.00 -15.35
N GLY A 293 -29.70 13.25 -15.87
CA GLY A 293 -28.52 13.39 -15.02
C GLY A 293 -28.52 14.70 -14.24
N TYR A 294 -27.86 14.70 -13.09
CA TYR A 294 -27.71 15.86 -12.22
C TYR A 294 -26.32 15.89 -11.58
N MET A 295 -25.67 17.05 -11.61
CA MET A 295 -24.42 17.29 -10.92
C MET A 295 -24.53 18.52 -10.01
N CYS A 296 -24.23 18.33 -8.73
CA CYS A 296 -24.20 19.40 -7.75
C CYS A 296 -22.96 20.27 -7.94
N ALA A 297 -23.17 21.55 -8.20
CA ALA A 297 -22.11 22.55 -8.25
C ALA A 297 -22.14 23.42 -6.99
N SER A 298 -20.96 23.66 -6.41
CA SER A 298 -20.85 24.32 -5.12
C SER A 298 -19.60 25.18 -5.06
N THR A 299 -19.68 26.36 -4.42
CA THR A 299 -18.52 27.19 -4.10
C THR A 299 -17.51 26.44 -3.22
N TRP A 300 -17.96 25.46 -2.42
CA TRP A 300 -17.09 24.60 -1.59
C TRP A 300 -16.14 23.76 -2.44
N LEU A 301 -16.67 23.09 -3.47
CA LEU A 301 -15.90 22.21 -4.35
C LEU A 301 -15.04 23.00 -5.35
N GLN A 302 -15.46 24.23 -5.69
CA GLN A 302 -14.86 25.03 -6.75
C GLN A 302 -14.02 26.21 -6.26
N CYS A 303 -13.94 26.50 -4.95
CA CYS A 303 -13.02 27.53 -4.46
C CYS A 303 -11.56 27.16 -4.76
N VAL A 304 -10.67 28.13 -4.66
CA VAL A 304 -9.23 27.97 -4.94
C VAL A 304 -8.38 28.33 -3.72
N PRO A 305 -7.06 28.11 -3.72
CA PRO A 305 -6.22 28.41 -2.57
C PRO A 305 -6.37 29.88 -2.10
N PRO A 306 -6.27 30.13 -0.79
CA PRO A 306 -5.98 29.16 0.28
C PRO A 306 -7.19 28.34 0.76
N TYR A 307 -8.41 28.66 0.30
CA TYR A 307 -9.65 28.11 0.85
C TYR A 307 -10.10 26.80 0.21
N GLY A 308 -9.46 26.36 -0.87
CA GLY A 308 -9.76 25.10 -1.56
C GLY A 308 -8.87 24.86 -2.80
N PRO A 309 -9.33 24.07 -3.79
CA PRO A 309 -10.63 23.40 -3.83
C PRO A 309 -10.78 22.38 -2.70
N ASN A 310 -11.99 22.26 -2.15
CA ASN A 310 -12.30 21.25 -1.15
C ASN A 310 -12.94 20.04 -1.82
N ASN A 311 -12.14 19.11 -2.33
CA ASN A 311 -12.62 17.86 -2.93
C ASN A 311 -13.07 16.84 -1.87
N ARG A 312 -13.94 17.28 -0.95
CA ARG A 312 -14.51 16.53 0.19
C ARG A 312 -15.88 17.09 0.57
N GLY A 313 -16.70 16.33 1.29
CA GLY A 313 -18.08 16.73 1.59
C GLY A 313 -18.27 17.98 2.47
N GLY A 314 -17.29 18.37 3.29
CA GLY A 314 -17.45 19.49 4.25
C GLY A 314 -18.52 19.20 5.31
N GLY A 315 -19.27 20.21 5.74
CA GLY A 315 -20.32 20.16 6.75
C GLY A 315 -21.75 20.35 6.23
N ASN A 316 -22.66 20.74 7.11
CA ASN A 316 -24.11 20.87 6.85
C ASN A 316 -24.50 22.13 6.05
N GLY A 317 -23.53 22.95 5.63
CA GLY A 317 -23.76 24.14 4.82
C GLY A 317 -24.05 25.41 5.63
N SER A 318 -23.92 25.37 6.96
CA SER A 318 -23.97 26.58 7.80
C SER A 318 -22.66 27.37 7.73
N LYS A 319 -22.63 28.57 8.32
CA LYS A 319 -21.40 29.38 8.46
C LYS A 319 -20.32 28.65 9.27
N ASP A 320 -20.73 27.93 10.32
CA ASP A 320 -19.80 27.20 11.22
C ASP A 320 -19.37 25.86 10.63
N GLN A 321 -20.19 25.26 9.76
CA GLN A 321 -19.93 23.98 9.12
C GLN A 321 -20.17 24.04 7.61
N PRO A 322 -19.37 24.82 6.86
CA PRO A 322 -19.55 24.97 5.42
C PRO A 322 -19.33 23.65 4.69
N GLY A 323 -20.09 23.42 3.62
CA GLY A 323 -19.96 22.24 2.78
C GLY A 323 -21.26 21.78 2.12
N ILE A 324 -21.23 20.55 1.64
CA ILE A 324 -22.29 19.91 0.86
C ILE A 324 -22.74 18.58 1.47
N ARG A 325 -22.38 18.30 2.73
CA ARG A 325 -22.71 17.02 3.36
C ARG A 325 -24.21 16.79 3.43
N TRP A 326 -24.98 17.86 3.65
CA TRP A 326 -26.44 17.83 3.62
C TRP A 326 -27.00 17.30 2.28
N TRP A 327 -26.37 17.63 1.15
CA TRP A 327 -26.79 17.15 -0.17
C TRP A 327 -26.36 15.70 -0.39
N LEU A 328 -25.16 15.34 0.09
CA LEU A 328 -24.64 13.97 0.03
C LEU A 328 -25.49 13.00 0.87
N GLU A 329 -25.88 13.41 2.08
CA GLU A 329 -26.78 12.64 2.94
C GLU A 329 -28.15 12.48 2.30
N PHE A 330 -28.74 13.56 1.76
CA PHE A 330 -29.97 13.46 0.98
C PHE A 330 -29.85 12.47 -0.20
N LEU A 331 -28.76 12.55 -0.98
CA LEU A 331 -28.54 11.69 -2.14
C LEU A 331 -28.50 10.21 -1.72
N ARG A 332 -27.79 9.91 -0.64
CA ARG A 332 -27.69 8.56 -0.05
C ARG A 332 -29.05 8.08 0.43
N ASP A 333 -29.75 8.90 1.21
CA ASP A 333 -30.98 8.50 1.89
C ASP A 333 -32.10 8.25 0.88
N ARG A 334 -32.11 8.97 -0.25
CA ARG A 334 -33.10 8.79 -1.32
C ARG A 334 -32.71 7.73 -2.36
N TYR A 335 -31.46 7.73 -2.82
CA TYR A 335 -31.03 6.93 -3.99
C TYR A 335 -30.04 5.82 -3.66
N GLY A 336 -29.68 5.66 -2.38
CA GLY A 336 -28.73 4.68 -1.88
C GLY A 336 -27.27 4.96 -2.26
N PRO A 337 -26.32 4.24 -1.63
CA PRO A 337 -24.93 4.20 -2.06
C PRO A 337 -24.79 3.75 -3.53
N TYR A 338 -23.75 4.23 -4.20
CA TYR A 338 -23.46 3.82 -5.57
C TYR A 338 -22.86 2.41 -5.59
N VAL A 339 -23.42 1.55 -6.44
CA VAL A 339 -22.90 0.21 -6.74
C VAL A 339 -22.63 0.12 -8.24
N PRO A 340 -21.38 -0.11 -8.66
CA PRO A 340 -21.05 -0.18 -10.08
C PRO A 340 -21.63 -1.43 -10.76
N PRO A 341 -21.92 -1.37 -12.08
CA PRO A 341 -22.25 -2.56 -12.86
C PRO A 341 -21.06 -3.53 -12.96
N ALA A 342 -21.30 -4.75 -13.45
CA ALA A 342 -20.23 -5.66 -13.85
C ALA A 342 -19.30 -5.00 -14.91
N THR A 343 -18.01 -5.35 -14.92
CA THR A 343 -17.01 -4.77 -15.85
C THR A 343 -17.21 -5.27 -17.30
N VAL A 344 -16.61 -4.63 -18.32
CA VAL A 344 -16.71 -5.14 -19.71
C VAL A 344 -16.04 -6.51 -19.89
N ALA A 345 -15.06 -6.84 -19.02
CA ALA A 345 -14.47 -8.16 -18.93
C ALA A 345 -15.48 -9.27 -18.52
N ASP A 346 -16.69 -8.91 -18.05
CA ASP A 346 -17.73 -9.85 -17.64
C ASP A 346 -18.68 -10.29 -18.77
N LYS A 347 -18.52 -9.82 -20.02
CA LYS A 347 -19.48 -10.14 -21.12
C LYS A 347 -18.90 -10.66 -22.44
N SER A 348 -17.58 -10.80 -22.57
CA SER A 348 -17.02 -11.56 -23.71
C SER A 348 -15.84 -12.40 -23.26
N LYS A 349 -16.08 -13.72 -23.23
CA LYS A 349 -15.25 -14.81 -22.66
C LYS A 349 -15.43 -14.98 -21.15
N SER A 350 -15.78 -16.20 -20.76
CA SER A 350 -15.44 -16.76 -19.45
C SER A 350 -13.92 -16.73 -19.31
N THR A 351 -13.34 -15.58 -18.98
CA THR A 351 -11.97 -15.49 -18.48
C THR A 351 -12.04 -15.81 -17.01
N VAL A 352 -11.57 -16.99 -16.68
CA VAL A 352 -11.27 -17.44 -15.33
C VAL A 352 -10.52 -16.31 -14.59
N MET A 353 -10.97 -15.92 -13.39
CA MET A 353 -10.35 -14.86 -12.57
C MET A 353 -8.84 -15.11 -12.43
N GLU A 354 -7.99 -14.13 -12.74
CA GLU A 354 -6.55 -14.25 -12.48
C GLU A 354 -6.21 -13.84 -11.05
N VAL A 355 -5.38 -14.64 -10.38
CA VAL A 355 -4.89 -14.39 -9.03
C VAL A 355 -3.37 -14.55 -9.07
N GLY A 356 -2.63 -13.56 -8.58
CA GLY A 356 -1.18 -13.70 -8.49
C GLY A 356 -0.78 -14.85 -7.54
N ARG A 357 0.28 -15.60 -7.89
CA ARG A 357 0.88 -16.59 -6.98
C ARG A 357 1.25 -15.91 -5.67
N TRP A 358 0.89 -16.53 -4.54
CA TRP A 358 0.99 -16.00 -3.17
C TRP A 358 0.15 -14.76 -2.87
N GLU A 359 -0.65 -14.27 -3.81
CA GLU A 359 -1.67 -13.26 -3.52
C GLU A 359 -2.94 -13.93 -3.00
N ARG A 360 -3.97 -13.13 -2.69
CA ARG A 360 -5.20 -13.64 -2.10
C ARG A 360 -6.29 -13.79 -3.15
N PHE A 361 -6.75 -15.02 -3.36
CA PHE A 361 -8.06 -15.30 -3.93
C PHE A 361 -9.13 -15.04 -2.86
N GLU A 362 -10.23 -14.40 -3.25
CA GLU A 362 -11.40 -14.21 -2.38
C GLU A 362 -12.68 -14.25 -3.22
N THR A 363 -13.72 -14.92 -2.73
CA THR A 363 -15.07 -14.81 -3.27
C THR A 363 -16.13 -14.86 -2.17
N VAL A 364 -17.32 -14.33 -2.49
CA VAL A 364 -18.47 -14.28 -1.59
C VAL A 364 -19.37 -15.49 -1.81
N VAL A 365 -19.82 -16.08 -0.71
CA VAL A 365 -20.86 -17.12 -0.67
C VAL A 365 -22.05 -16.53 0.06
N ARG A 366 -23.17 -16.32 -0.64
CA ARG A 366 -24.38 -15.78 -0.03
C ARG A 366 -25.20 -16.90 0.58
N ASN A 367 -25.60 -16.73 1.83
CA ASN A 367 -26.52 -17.63 2.53
C ASN A 367 -27.42 -16.80 3.44
N SER A 368 -28.70 -16.73 3.09
CA SER A 368 -29.71 -15.95 3.80
C SER A 368 -30.38 -16.72 4.95
N ARG A 369 -29.96 -17.96 5.25
CA ARG A 369 -30.47 -18.72 6.39
C ARG A 369 -30.12 -17.99 7.69
N ASN A 370 -31.11 -17.88 8.58
CA ASN A 370 -30.90 -17.28 9.89
C ASN A 370 -30.37 -18.33 10.87
N TYR A 371 -29.22 -18.05 11.47
CA TYR A 371 -28.57 -18.89 12.48
C TYR A 371 -28.57 -18.17 13.84
N GLN A 372 -28.70 -18.91 14.94
CA GLN A 372 -28.64 -18.32 16.29
C GLN A 372 -27.20 -17.88 16.62
N ASP A 373 -26.24 -18.71 16.21
CA ASP A 373 -24.81 -18.43 16.24
C ASP A 373 -24.17 -18.83 14.90
N PRO A 374 -24.08 -17.91 13.91
CA PRO A 374 -23.47 -18.22 12.62
C PRO A 374 -21.97 -18.56 12.72
N PHE A 375 -21.34 -18.46 13.89
CA PHE A 375 -19.96 -18.89 14.08
C PHE A 375 -19.85 -20.35 14.57
N LYS A 376 -20.94 -20.95 15.07
CA LYS A 376 -20.95 -22.29 15.69
C LYS A 376 -21.95 -23.24 15.04
N ASP A 377 -23.10 -22.73 14.60
CA ASP A 377 -24.22 -23.53 14.11
C ASP A 377 -23.97 -24.14 12.73
N VAL A 378 -23.07 -23.52 11.94
CA VAL A 378 -22.75 -23.96 10.58
C VAL A 378 -21.29 -23.64 10.26
N VAL A 379 -20.70 -24.46 9.39
CA VAL A 379 -19.34 -24.29 8.86
C VAL A 379 -19.42 -24.22 7.34
N LEU A 380 -18.71 -23.27 6.73
CA LEU A 380 -18.48 -23.22 5.29
C LEU A 380 -17.14 -23.91 4.99
N ASN A 381 -17.17 -25.16 4.56
CA ASN A 381 -15.96 -25.89 4.17
C ASN A 381 -15.66 -25.61 2.70
N ALA A 382 -14.41 -25.32 2.35
CA ALA A 382 -13.98 -25.21 0.97
C ALA A 382 -12.82 -26.14 0.66
N VAL A 383 -12.91 -26.82 -0.48
CA VAL A 383 -11.87 -27.64 -1.09
C VAL A 383 -11.33 -26.89 -2.29
N TYR A 384 -10.01 -26.77 -2.38
CA TYR A 384 -9.31 -26.16 -3.50
C TYR A 384 -8.49 -27.23 -4.21
N THR A 385 -8.76 -27.44 -5.49
CA THR A 385 -8.02 -28.37 -6.34
C THR A 385 -6.95 -27.61 -7.11
N ARG A 386 -5.70 -28.06 -6.95
CA ARG A 386 -4.52 -27.55 -7.65
C ARG A 386 -4.54 -27.89 -9.14
N PRO A 387 -3.72 -27.20 -9.95
CA PRO A 387 -3.49 -27.55 -11.35
C PRO A 387 -3.00 -29.00 -11.55
N ASP A 388 -2.29 -29.58 -10.57
CA ASP A 388 -1.81 -30.97 -10.59
C ASP A 388 -2.83 -32.01 -10.08
N GLY A 389 -4.02 -31.57 -9.67
CA GLY A 389 -5.09 -32.42 -9.15
C GLY A 389 -5.05 -32.67 -7.64
N SER A 390 -4.01 -32.24 -6.92
CA SER A 390 -3.99 -32.34 -5.45
C SER A 390 -4.97 -31.37 -4.81
N GLU A 391 -5.51 -31.72 -3.64
CA GLU A 391 -6.53 -30.92 -2.96
C GLU A 391 -6.01 -30.30 -1.65
N VAL A 392 -6.59 -29.15 -1.28
CA VAL A 392 -6.38 -28.50 0.01
C VAL A 392 -7.72 -28.09 0.58
N GLU A 393 -7.98 -28.48 1.81
CA GLU A 393 -9.12 -27.99 2.57
C GLU A 393 -8.76 -26.71 3.31
N PHE A 394 -9.60 -25.69 3.19
CA PHE A 394 -9.48 -24.48 3.98
C PHE A 394 -10.82 -23.80 4.16
N GLN A 395 -11.22 -23.57 5.42
CA GLN A 395 -12.57 -23.12 5.75
C GLN A 395 -12.83 -21.67 5.35
N GLY A 396 -14.06 -21.40 4.94
CA GLY A 396 -14.60 -20.04 4.83
C GLY A 396 -15.03 -19.48 6.19
N PHE A 397 -15.58 -18.27 6.17
CA PHE A 397 -15.99 -17.57 7.37
C PHE A 397 -17.23 -16.70 7.14
N TYR A 398 -18.00 -16.52 8.21
CA TYR A 398 -19.11 -15.58 8.26
C TYR A 398 -18.59 -14.14 8.38
N ASP A 399 -19.10 -13.20 7.57
CA ASP A 399 -18.66 -11.80 7.55
C ASP A 399 -19.79 -10.80 7.88
N GLY A 400 -20.97 -11.29 8.31
CA GLY A 400 -22.11 -10.48 8.72
C GLY A 400 -23.28 -10.49 7.71
N GLY A 401 -24.51 -10.41 8.21
CA GLY A 401 -25.70 -10.42 7.38
C GLY A 401 -25.89 -11.78 6.69
N ASP A 402 -26.04 -11.77 5.36
CA ASP A 402 -26.11 -12.97 4.52
C ASP A 402 -24.76 -13.33 3.88
N ILE A 403 -23.66 -12.69 4.34
CA ILE A 403 -22.36 -12.75 3.67
C ILE A 403 -21.44 -13.75 4.37
N TRP A 404 -21.01 -14.74 3.60
CA TRP A 404 -19.88 -15.60 3.90
C TRP A 404 -18.80 -15.40 2.84
N ARG A 405 -17.57 -15.77 3.17
CA ARG A 405 -16.43 -15.66 2.26
C ARG A 405 -15.56 -16.89 2.35
N ILE A 406 -14.91 -17.19 1.23
CA ILE A 406 -13.76 -18.08 1.20
C ILE A 406 -12.55 -17.27 0.71
N ARG A 407 -11.39 -17.53 1.31
CA ARG A 407 -10.11 -16.93 0.94
C ARG A 407 -9.09 -18.03 0.73
N PHE A 408 -8.16 -17.83 -0.19
CA PHE A 408 -7.07 -18.78 -0.42
C PHE A 408 -5.84 -18.08 -0.98
N MET A 409 -4.66 -18.65 -0.77
CA MET A 409 -3.39 -18.14 -1.29
C MET A 409 -2.75 -19.21 -2.21
N PRO A 410 -2.92 -19.11 -3.54
CA PRO A 410 -2.43 -20.13 -4.46
C PRO A 410 -0.90 -20.11 -4.57
N ASP A 411 -0.29 -21.29 -4.53
CA ASP A 411 1.16 -21.50 -4.54
C ASP A 411 1.68 -22.09 -5.87
N MET A 412 0.79 -22.52 -6.75
CA MET A 412 1.10 -23.17 -8.03
C MET A 412 0.45 -22.41 -9.19
N LEU A 413 1.21 -22.15 -10.26
CA LEU A 413 0.69 -21.50 -11.47
C LEU A 413 -0.26 -22.43 -12.23
N GLY A 414 -1.29 -21.87 -12.86
CA GLY A 414 -2.26 -22.62 -13.68
C GLY A 414 -3.68 -22.56 -13.14
N LEU A 415 -4.54 -23.44 -13.65
CA LEU A 415 -5.97 -23.44 -13.34
C LEU A 415 -6.25 -24.11 -11.99
N TRP A 416 -6.81 -23.34 -11.06
CA TRP A 416 -7.35 -23.82 -9.80
C TRP A 416 -8.87 -23.96 -9.88
N ARG A 417 -9.40 -24.92 -9.13
CA ARG A 417 -10.84 -25.10 -8.92
C ARG A 417 -11.14 -25.03 -7.44
N TYR A 418 -12.34 -24.62 -7.09
CA TYR A 418 -12.81 -24.67 -5.71
C TYR A 418 -14.26 -25.11 -5.64
N GLU A 419 -14.59 -25.77 -4.54
CA GLU A 419 -15.96 -26.09 -4.15
C GLU A 419 -16.12 -25.77 -2.66
N ALA A 420 -17.13 -24.97 -2.33
CA ALA A 420 -17.48 -24.61 -0.96
C ALA A 420 -18.89 -25.12 -0.64
N LYS A 421 -19.05 -25.75 0.53
CA LYS A 421 -20.30 -26.36 1.01
C LYS A 421 -20.56 -25.98 2.46
N PHE A 422 -21.83 -25.72 2.79
CA PHE A 422 -22.24 -25.54 4.18
C PHE A 422 -22.48 -26.90 4.84
N SER A 423 -22.06 -27.04 6.10
CA SER A 423 -22.17 -28.28 6.87
C SER A 423 -23.61 -28.74 7.16
N ASP A 424 -24.59 -27.85 6.98
CA ASP A 424 -26.01 -28.09 7.20
C ASP A 424 -26.79 -28.38 5.91
N GLY A 425 -26.08 -28.57 4.79
CA GLY A 425 -26.67 -28.85 3.47
C GLY A 425 -27.17 -27.63 2.71
N GLN A 426 -27.01 -26.40 3.22
CA GLN A 426 -27.34 -25.21 2.43
C GLN A 426 -26.48 -25.10 1.16
N PRO A 427 -27.01 -24.54 0.06
CA PRO A 427 -26.25 -24.35 -1.17
C PRO A 427 -24.99 -23.53 -0.92
N GLY A 428 -23.85 -24.04 -1.40
CA GLY A 428 -22.58 -23.32 -1.37
C GLY A 428 -22.25 -22.69 -2.72
N THR A 429 -20.99 -22.74 -3.13
CA THR A 429 -20.54 -22.21 -4.42
C THR A 429 -19.38 -23.04 -4.96
N SER A 430 -19.21 -23.08 -6.28
CA SER A 430 -18.03 -23.66 -6.91
C SER A 430 -17.55 -22.78 -8.06
N GLY A 431 -16.29 -22.91 -8.42
CA GLY A 431 -15.71 -22.08 -9.46
C GLY A 431 -14.28 -22.42 -9.79
N LYS A 432 -13.66 -21.54 -10.57
CA LYS A 432 -12.28 -21.66 -11.02
C LYS A 432 -11.61 -20.29 -11.05
N PHE A 433 -10.33 -20.25 -10.75
CA PHE A 433 -9.46 -19.09 -10.91
C PHE A 433 -8.11 -19.55 -11.49
N HIS A 434 -7.37 -18.67 -12.15
CA HIS A 434 -6.10 -18.96 -12.79
C HIS A 434 -4.99 -18.30 -11.99
N CYS A 435 -4.10 -19.09 -11.42
CA CYS A 435 -2.94 -18.58 -10.72
C CYS A 435 -1.87 -18.16 -11.73
N VAL A 436 -1.51 -16.87 -11.71
CA VAL A 436 -0.52 -16.28 -12.60
C VAL A 436 0.70 -15.81 -11.82
N LYS A 437 1.81 -15.54 -12.52
CA LYS A 437 3.00 -14.98 -11.85
C LYS A 437 2.65 -13.62 -11.26
N SER A 438 3.10 -13.35 -10.03
CA SER A 438 2.92 -12.07 -9.36
C SER A 438 4.26 -11.45 -9.00
N GLY A 439 4.23 -10.19 -8.57
CA GLY A 439 5.39 -9.54 -7.98
C GLY A 439 5.70 -10.01 -6.55
N VAL A 440 4.83 -10.78 -5.89
CA VAL A 440 5.10 -11.32 -4.54
C VAL A 440 6.23 -12.35 -4.65
N ARG A 441 7.23 -12.25 -3.76
CA ARG A 441 8.41 -13.14 -3.83
C ARG A 441 8.06 -14.56 -3.38
N GLY A 442 7.15 -14.68 -2.43
CA GLY A 442 6.77 -15.91 -1.77
C GLY A 442 6.25 -15.59 -0.38
N MET A 443 5.67 -16.57 0.29
CA MET A 443 5.37 -16.45 1.71
C MET A 443 6.67 -16.48 2.52
N ILE A 444 6.80 -15.62 3.54
CA ILE A 444 7.93 -15.63 4.46
C ILE A 444 8.10 -17.02 5.10
N SER A 445 9.32 -17.54 5.12
CA SER A 445 9.64 -18.88 5.61
C SER A 445 11.09 -19.01 6.09
N SER A 446 11.49 -20.20 6.50
CA SER A 446 12.90 -20.57 6.63
C SER A 446 13.49 -20.65 5.22
N PHE A 447 14.73 -20.18 5.05
CA PHE A 447 15.40 -20.29 3.76
C PHE A 447 15.82 -21.74 3.51
N GLU A 448 15.39 -22.31 2.39
CA GLU A 448 15.51 -23.76 2.12
C GLU A 448 16.97 -24.25 2.07
N ASP A 449 17.86 -23.50 1.39
CA ASP A 449 19.26 -23.89 1.26
C ASP A 449 20.08 -23.68 2.55
N ASN A 450 19.62 -22.79 3.42
CA ASN A 450 20.23 -22.57 4.73
C ASN A 450 19.19 -22.12 5.76
N PRO A 451 18.56 -23.07 6.48
CA PRO A 451 17.44 -22.79 7.38
C PRO A 451 17.79 -21.99 8.65
N VAL A 452 19.06 -21.69 8.88
CA VAL A 452 19.49 -20.71 9.90
C VAL A 452 18.96 -19.31 9.56
N TRP A 453 18.72 -19.03 8.27
CA TRP A 453 18.27 -17.74 7.79
C TRP A 453 16.80 -17.75 7.36
N PHE A 454 16.20 -16.56 7.37
CA PHE A 454 14.87 -16.35 6.80
C PHE A 454 14.94 -16.26 5.27
N GLY A 455 13.91 -16.75 4.60
CA GLY A 455 13.74 -16.69 3.16
C GLY A 455 12.27 -16.57 2.76
N PHE A 456 11.99 -16.75 1.49
CA PHE A 456 10.62 -16.86 0.99
C PHE A 456 10.41 -18.27 0.44
N LYS A 457 9.23 -18.87 0.57
CA LYS A 457 8.99 -20.22 0.01
C LYS A 457 9.30 -20.23 -1.49
N ASN A 458 10.12 -21.20 -1.93
CA ASN A 458 10.57 -21.32 -3.32
C ASN A 458 11.23 -20.04 -3.87
N ASN A 459 11.80 -19.18 -3.02
CA ASN A 459 12.47 -17.94 -3.42
C ASN A 459 13.58 -17.57 -2.41
N GLY A 460 14.61 -16.88 -2.89
CA GLY A 460 15.85 -16.63 -2.16
C GLY A 460 15.70 -15.94 -0.79
N PRO A 461 16.82 -15.75 -0.09
CA PRO A 461 16.89 -15.27 1.29
C PRO A 461 16.26 -13.87 1.48
N VAL A 462 15.99 -13.54 2.73
CA VAL A 462 15.59 -12.20 3.15
C VAL A 462 16.37 -11.74 4.38
N LEU A 463 17.00 -10.57 4.27
CA LEU A 463 17.54 -9.86 5.43
C LEU A 463 16.39 -9.16 6.15
N LEU A 464 16.01 -9.68 7.32
CA LEU A 464 14.99 -9.02 8.15
C LEU A 464 15.53 -7.73 8.75
N ARG A 465 14.86 -6.63 8.44
CA ARG A 465 15.09 -5.30 8.98
C ARG A 465 13.84 -4.92 9.74
N SER A 466 13.73 -5.40 10.98
CA SER A 466 12.52 -5.29 11.77
C SER A 466 12.55 -4.10 12.73
N PHE A 467 11.41 -3.41 12.85
CA PHE A 467 11.17 -2.36 13.84
C PHE A 467 9.99 -2.70 14.75
N HIS A 468 10.16 -2.50 16.05
CA HIS A 468 9.07 -2.62 17.01
C HIS A 468 8.20 -1.35 17.03
N VAL A 469 6.90 -1.55 16.89
CA VAL A 469 5.87 -0.53 17.06
C VAL A 469 4.91 -0.94 18.17
N GLY A 470 4.60 0.03 19.02
CA GLY A 470 3.74 -0.13 20.20
C GLY A 470 2.27 -0.35 19.84
N ASP A 471 1.40 -0.29 20.84
CA ASP A 471 0.01 -0.74 20.73
C ASP A 471 -0.83 0.03 19.70
N LYS A 472 -0.47 1.29 19.40
CA LYS A 472 -1.35 2.15 18.62
C LYS A 472 -1.37 1.89 17.11
N PHE A 473 -0.44 1.10 16.57
CA PHE A 473 -0.25 1.03 15.11
C PHE A 473 -1.51 0.57 14.38
N PHE A 474 -2.21 -0.44 14.92
CA PHE A 474 -3.49 -0.95 14.43
C PHE A 474 -4.71 -0.24 15.02
N ALA A 475 -4.54 0.77 15.86
CA ALA A 475 -5.67 1.44 16.49
C ALA A 475 -6.49 2.23 15.47
N GLU A 476 -7.82 2.15 15.56
CA GLU A 476 -8.75 2.89 14.70
C GLU A 476 -8.58 4.40 14.86
N ASN A 477 -8.37 4.86 16.09
CA ASN A 477 -8.14 6.27 16.41
C ASN A 477 -6.69 6.72 16.19
N PHE A 478 -5.81 5.89 15.59
CA PHE A 478 -4.54 6.36 15.02
C PHE A 478 -4.78 6.76 13.54
N PRO A 479 -4.70 8.06 13.19
CA PRO A 479 -5.12 8.53 11.87
C PRO A 479 -4.33 7.91 10.73
N ALA A 480 -5.03 7.45 9.68
CA ALA A 480 -4.40 6.86 8.50
C ALA A 480 -3.32 7.74 7.84
N PRO A 481 -3.45 9.09 7.75
CA PRO A 481 -2.38 9.94 7.23
C PRO A 481 -1.10 9.89 8.09
N GLN A 482 -1.23 9.83 9.41
CA GLN A 482 -0.06 9.72 10.30
C GLN A 482 0.59 8.33 10.16
N ARG A 483 -0.22 7.26 10.10
CA ARG A 483 0.27 5.91 9.82
C ARG A 483 1.02 5.86 8.48
N LYS A 484 0.48 6.51 7.44
CA LYS A 484 1.13 6.61 6.13
C LYS A 484 2.50 7.30 6.21
N VAL A 485 2.58 8.46 6.89
CA VAL A 485 3.84 9.19 7.08
C VAL A 485 4.89 8.32 7.76
N PHE A 486 4.51 7.58 8.80
CA PHE A 486 5.40 6.62 9.45
C PHE A 486 5.83 5.50 8.48
N LEU A 487 4.91 4.90 7.73
CA LEU A 487 5.20 3.81 6.80
C LEU A 487 6.12 4.25 5.64
N ASP A 488 5.90 5.47 5.11
CA ASP A 488 6.76 6.05 4.08
C ASP A 488 8.19 6.21 4.61
N TRP A 489 8.36 6.74 5.82
CA TRP A 489 9.67 6.82 6.47
C TRP A 489 10.28 5.43 6.73
N ALA A 490 9.49 4.48 7.24
CA ALA A 490 9.98 3.14 7.57
C ALA A 490 10.54 2.44 6.32
N GLN A 491 9.83 2.53 5.19
CA GLN A 491 10.32 2.02 3.90
C GLN A 491 11.57 2.75 3.41
N GLN A 492 11.64 4.09 3.55
CA GLN A 492 12.84 4.86 3.20
C GLN A 492 14.06 4.47 4.05
N GLN A 493 13.87 4.11 5.32
CA GLN A 493 14.95 3.56 6.14
C GLN A 493 15.35 2.13 5.75
N GLY A 494 14.49 1.44 5.00
CA GLY A 494 14.66 0.06 4.60
C GLY A 494 14.07 -0.95 5.58
N TYR A 495 13.22 -0.54 6.52
CA TYR A 495 12.46 -1.50 7.33
C TYR A 495 11.51 -2.30 6.44
N ASN A 496 11.57 -3.62 6.56
CA ASN A 496 10.75 -4.55 5.78
C ASN A 496 9.92 -5.47 6.68
N MET A 497 9.99 -5.28 8.00
CA MET A 497 9.20 -6.02 8.97
C MET A 497 8.82 -5.11 10.14
N LEU A 498 7.60 -5.29 10.66
CA LEU A 498 7.13 -4.63 11.88
C LEU A 498 6.77 -5.67 12.94
N SER A 499 7.35 -5.52 14.13
CA SER A 499 6.92 -6.21 15.35
C SER A 499 5.88 -5.36 16.06
N ILE A 500 4.66 -5.86 16.23
CA ILE A 500 3.52 -5.01 16.60
C ILE A 500 2.92 -5.45 17.92
N ALA A 501 2.88 -4.55 18.91
CA ALA A 501 2.45 -4.88 20.27
C ALA A 501 0.97 -5.33 20.35
N SER A 502 0.05 -4.55 19.78
CA SER A 502 -1.37 -4.89 19.67
C SER A 502 -1.75 -5.07 18.21
N HIS A 503 -1.96 -6.33 17.80
CA HIS A 503 -2.37 -6.70 16.44
C HIS A 503 -3.74 -7.38 16.44
N TYR A 504 -3.87 -8.53 17.10
CA TYR A 504 -5.12 -9.30 17.14
C TYR A 504 -6.04 -8.94 18.31
N LEU A 505 -5.48 -8.35 19.37
CA LEU A 505 -6.13 -8.27 20.66
C LEU A 505 -6.10 -6.84 21.18
N ASN A 506 -7.11 -6.53 21.99
CA ASN A 506 -7.20 -5.24 22.66
C ASN A 506 -6.55 -5.34 24.03
N ARG A 507 -5.41 -4.65 24.20
CA ARG A 507 -4.73 -4.48 25.47
C ARG A 507 -5.02 -3.09 26.04
N ARG A 508 -5.63 -3.03 27.22
CA ARG A 508 -6.05 -1.77 27.89
C ARG A 508 -5.27 -1.53 29.16
N THR A 509 -3.95 -1.42 29.05
CA THR A 509 -3.07 -1.16 30.20
C THR A 509 -2.61 0.29 30.19
N GLU A 510 -2.53 0.94 31.34
CA GLU A 510 -1.98 2.30 31.43
C GLU A 510 -0.56 2.36 30.84
N GLY A 511 -0.30 3.38 30.01
CA GLY A 511 0.95 3.51 29.26
C GLY A 511 1.16 2.46 28.15
N ARG A 512 0.23 1.52 27.95
CA ARG A 512 0.28 0.42 26.99
C ARG A 512 -1.11 0.06 26.45
N GLY A 513 -1.51 0.75 25.39
CA GLY A 513 -2.78 0.49 24.69
C GLY A 513 -4.02 1.15 25.31
N ALA A 514 -4.02 1.52 26.60
CA ALA A 514 -5.09 2.37 27.15
C ALA A 514 -5.22 3.70 26.35
N GLY A 515 -6.47 4.06 26.02
CA GLY A 515 -6.78 5.22 25.16
C GLY A 515 -6.74 4.94 23.66
N TRP A 516 -6.24 3.78 23.22
CA TRP A 516 -6.22 3.36 21.82
C TRP A 516 -7.34 2.35 21.53
N LEU A 517 -8.02 2.55 20.40
CA LEU A 517 -9.02 1.63 19.88
C LEU A 517 -8.34 0.53 19.06
N THR A 518 -7.54 -0.30 19.75
CA THR A 518 -6.83 -1.44 19.14
C THR A 518 -7.80 -2.58 18.79
N PRO A 519 -7.43 -3.46 17.83
CA PRO A 519 -8.33 -4.49 17.34
C PRO A 519 -8.89 -5.36 18.46
N ASN A 520 -10.21 -5.50 18.52
CA ASN A 520 -10.90 -6.34 19.50
C ASN A 520 -11.59 -7.53 18.81
N LEU A 521 -10.77 -8.43 18.26
CA LEU A 521 -11.24 -9.50 17.37
C LEU A 521 -12.16 -10.52 18.05
N TRP A 522 -12.09 -10.65 19.38
CA TRP A 522 -13.00 -11.46 20.19
C TRP A 522 -13.89 -10.57 21.05
N ASN A 523 -15.21 -10.73 20.98
CA ASN A 523 -16.13 -10.06 21.89
C ASN A 523 -16.39 -10.95 23.11
N SER A 524 -15.78 -10.61 24.25
CA SER A 524 -15.95 -11.35 25.51
C SER A 524 -17.33 -11.19 26.16
N GLY A 525 -18.07 -10.14 25.82
CA GLY A 525 -19.43 -9.94 26.32
C GLY A 525 -20.43 -10.97 25.77
N ILE A 526 -20.22 -11.44 24.54
CA ILE A 526 -21.09 -12.42 23.88
C ILE A 526 -20.36 -13.70 23.43
N GLN A 527 -19.07 -13.83 23.74
CA GLN A 527 -18.20 -14.98 23.43
C GLN A 527 -18.21 -15.38 21.94
N ARG A 528 -17.99 -14.40 21.06
CA ARG A 528 -17.96 -14.57 19.59
C ARG A 528 -16.90 -13.69 18.90
N PRO A 529 -16.42 -14.07 17.70
CA PRO A 529 -15.60 -13.18 16.86
C PRO A 529 -16.35 -11.89 16.47
N ASN A 530 -15.61 -10.82 16.18
CA ASN A 530 -16.17 -9.54 15.71
C ASN A 530 -15.78 -9.21 14.26
N PRO A 531 -16.59 -9.58 13.24
CA PRO A 531 -16.26 -9.38 11.83
C PRO A 531 -15.88 -7.94 11.46
N GLY A 532 -16.48 -6.94 12.12
CA GLY A 532 -16.17 -5.53 11.87
C GLY A 532 -14.75 -5.14 12.29
N GLU A 533 -14.26 -5.67 13.40
CA GLU A 533 -12.89 -5.47 13.87
C GLU A 533 -11.89 -6.16 12.94
N TYR A 534 -12.19 -7.37 12.46
CA TYR A 534 -11.36 -8.04 11.45
C TYR A 534 -11.23 -7.20 10.18
N ARG A 535 -12.33 -6.67 9.64
CA ARG A 535 -12.27 -5.82 8.42
C ARG A 535 -11.40 -4.58 8.61
N ARG A 536 -11.45 -3.95 9.80
CA ARG A 536 -10.59 -2.80 10.11
C ARG A 536 -9.10 -3.18 10.15
N MET A 537 -8.78 -4.30 10.79
CA MET A 537 -7.41 -4.83 10.84
C MET A 537 -6.93 -5.25 9.44
N GLU A 538 -7.75 -5.97 8.69
CA GLU A 538 -7.46 -6.43 7.31
C GLU A 538 -7.12 -5.28 6.38
N ALA A 539 -7.82 -4.15 6.47
CA ALA A 539 -7.51 -2.96 5.67
C ALA A 539 -6.08 -2.43 5.91
N ILE A 540 -5.56 -2.54 7.14
CA ILE A 540 -4.18 -2.17 7.47
C ILE A 540 -3.22 -3.26 6.98
N LEU A 541 -3.56 -4.54 7.14
CA LEU A 541 -2.75 -5.65 6.61
C LEU A 541 -2.60 -5.58 5.09
N ASP A 542 -3.66 -5.22 4.36
CA ASP A 542 -3.63 -5.02 2.91
C ASP A 542 -2.67 -3.89 2.49
N GLU A 543 -2.60 -2.80 3.25
CA GLU A 543 -1.61 -1.74 3.02
C GLU A 543 -0.17 -2.23 3.27
N LEU A 544 0.06 -3.00 4.34
CA LEU A 544 1.37 -3.58 4.64
C LEU A 544 1.80 -4.59 3.58
N ALA A 545 0.88 -5.43 3.11
CA ALA A 545 1.13 -6.39 2.03
C ALA A 545 1.50 -5.67 0.73
N ARG A 546 0.76 -4.61 0.34
CA ARG A 546 1.12 -3.77 -0.82
C ARG A 546 2.49 -3.11 -0.69
N ARG A 547 2.88 -2.72 0.53
CA ARG A 547 4.20 -2.14 0.83
C ARG A 547 5.32 -3.16 1.00
N ARG A 548 5.02 -4.46 0.92
CA ARG A 548 5.96 -5.56 1.15
C ARG A 548 6.58 -5.55 2.56
N ILE A 549 5.77 -5.20 3.55
CA ILE A 549 6.16 -5.18 4.97
C ILE A 549 5.63 -6.44 5.65
N ILE A 550 6.55 -7.22 6.24
CA ILE A 550 6.24 -8.42 7.02
C ILE A 550 5.68 -8.01 8.40
N VAL A 551 4.74 -8.78 8.92
CA VAL A 551 4.04 -8.50 10.18
C VAL A 551 4.32 -9.60 11.19
N PHE A 552 4.81 -9.20 12.36
CA PHE A 552 4.92 -10.07 13.53
C PHE A 552 3.98 -9.60 14.65
N PRO A 553 2.99 -10.41 15.04
CA PRO A 553 2.10 -10.15 16.17
C PRO A 553 2.84 -10.44 17.48
N PHE A 554 3.36 -9.41 18.15
CA PHE A 554 4.14 -9.57 19.38
C PHE A 554 3.39 -10.34 20.47
N ALA A 555 2.11 -10.01 20.67
CA ALA A 555 1.25 -10.69 21.64
C ALA A 555 0.75 -12.07 21.18
N GLY A 556 0.91 -12.41 19.90
CA GLY A 556 0.37 -13.63 19.30
C GLY A 556 -1.15 -13.69 19.28
N PHE A 557 -1.69 -14.89 19.04
CA PHE A 557 -3.14 -15.18 19.13
C PHE A 557 -3.66 -14.97 20.55
N PHE A 558 -2.84 -15.22 21.57
CA PHE A 558 -3.21 -15.14 22.97
C PHE A 558 -2.20 -14.28 23.75
N GLY A 559 -2.62 -13.05 24.07
CA GLY A 559 -1.74 -12.01 24.55
C GLY A 559 -1.91 -11.70 26.03
N ARG A 560 -0.81 -11.48 26.75
CA ARG A 560 -0.86 -11.01 28.14
C ARG A 560 -1.66 -9.71 28.24
N ASP A 561 -2.48 -9.59 29.28
CA ASP A 561 -3.31 -8.40 29.58
C ASP A 561 -4.24 -7.99 28.42
N SER A 562 -4.58 -8.94 27.54
CA SER A 562 -5.39 -8.71 26.35
C SER A 562 -6.67 -9.53 26.37
N ASN A 563 -7.67 -9.12 25.59
CA ASN A 563 -8.94 -9.84 25.51
C ASN A 563 -8.89 -10.99 24.49
N TYR A 564 -9.04 -12.23 24.95
CA TYR A 564 -9.09 -13.46 24.13
C TYR A 564 -9.98 -14.53 24.80
N PRO A 565 -10.47 -15.55 24.07
CA PRO A 565 -11.25 -16.63 24.67
C PRO A 565 -10.41 -17.53 25.58
N THR A 566 -10.97 -17.93 26.72
CA THR A 566 -10.26 -18.78 27.71
C THR A 566 -10.76 -20.22 27.72
N LYS A 567 -11.96 -20.51 27.19
CA LYS A 567 -12.47 -21.88 27.09
C LYS A 567 -11.88 -22.59 25.87
N PRO A 568 -11.48 -23.87 25.97
CA PRO A 568 -10.87 -24.60 24.84
C PRO A 568 -11.68 -24.55 23.54
N SER A 569 -13.00 -24.73 23.58
CA SER A 569 -13.85 -24.70 22.38
C SER A 569 -13.94 -23.30 21.74
N GLU A 570 -13.92 -22.25 22.55
CA GLU A 570 -13.91 -20.85 22.08
C GLU A 570 -12.53 -20.46 21.51
N GLN A 571 -11.45 -20.98 22.08
CA GLN A 571 -10.09 -20.85 21.53
C GLN A 571 -9.97 -21.51 20.16
N SER A 572 -10.48 -22.75 20.02
CA SER A 572 -10.52 -23.45 18.74
C SER A 572 -11.37 -22.72 17.70
N LEU A 573 -12.51 -22.14 18.11
CA LEU A 573 -13.29 -21.26 17.22
C LEU A 573 -12.49 -20.03 16.80
N TYR A 574 -11.84 -19.36 17.75
CA TYR A 574 -11.05 -18.15 17.47
C TYR A 574 -9.86 -18.42 16.55
N ILE A 575 -9.12 -19.52 16.75
CA ILE A 575 -8.03 -19.93 15.86
C ILE A 575 -8.55 -20.15 14.44
N ARG A 576 -9.57 -21.01 14.28
CA ARG A 576 -10.14 -21.32 12.95
C ARG A 576 -10.68 -20.08 12.25
N TYR A 577 -11.45 -19.27 12.96
CA TYR A 577 -12.02 -18.06 12.39
C TYR A 577 -10.94 -17.02 12.04
N THR A 578 -9.94 -16.82 12.90
CA THR A 578 -8.83 -15.90 12.62
C THR A 578 -8.04 -16.36 11.41
N LEU A 579 -7.65 -17.65 11.35
CA LEU A 579 -6.90 -18.19 10.23
C LEU A 579 -7.70 -18.15 8.92
N ALA A 580 -8.99 -18.51 8.91
CA ALA A 580 -9.84 -18.38 7.72
C ALA A 580 -9.84 -16.95 7.14
N ARG A 581 -9.62 -15.95 7.99
CA ARG A 581 -9.56 -14.54 7.61
C ARG A 581 -8.16 -14.08 7.19
N ILE A 582 -7.13 -14.42 7.95
CA ILE A 582 -5.77 -13.87 7.78
C ILE A 582 -4.74 -14.86 7.22
N GLY A 583 -5.06 -16.14 7.11
CA GLY A 583 -4.15 -17.17 6.60
C GLY A 583 -3.77 -16.97 5.13
N SER A 584 -4.52 -16.17 4.37
CA SER A 584 -4.16 -15.86 2.97
C SER A 584 -3.20 -14.66 2.81
N TYR A 585 -2.58 -14.19 3.89
CA TYR A 585 -1.60 -13.09 3.85
C TYR A 585 -0.16 -13.61 3.86
N TRP A 586 0.51 -13.57 2.71
CA TRP A 586 1.89 -14.02 2.53
C TRP A 586 2.93 -13.35 3.45
N ASN A 587 2.60 -12.15 3.97
CA ASN A 587 3.50 -11.29 4.73
C ASN A 587 3.27 -11.35 6.26
N VAL A 588 2.55 -12.34 6.78
CA VAL A 588 2.35 -12.49 8.23
C VAL A 588 3.20 -13.66 8.75
N ILE A 589 3.85 -13.49 9.89
CA ILE A 589 4.35 -14.62 10.69
C ILE A 589 3.50 -14.74 11.96
N PHE A 590 3.40 -15.93 12.52
CA PHE A 590 2.55 -16.21 13.66
C PHE A 590 3.33 -16.41 14.95
N ASN A 591 2.67 -16.04 16.03
CA ASN A 591 3.10 -16.29 17.38
C ASN A 591 1.90 -16.87 18.13
N VAL A 592 2.05 -18.00 18.82
CA VAL A 592 0.94 -18.58 19.60
C VAL A 592 0.53 -17.59 20.68
N ALA A 593 1.49 -17.09 21.45
CA ALA A 593 1.23 -16.23 22.59
C ALA A 593 2.42 -15.34 22.95
N GLY A 594 2.15 -14.23 23.63
CA GLY A 594 3.17 -13.34 24.14
C GLY A 594 2.66 -12.10 24.88
N PRO A 595 3.57 -11.31 25.49
CA PRO A 595 4.90 -11.74 25.88
C PRO A 595 4.83 -12.76 27.04
N GLU A 596 5.64 -13.82 26.92
CA GLU A 596 6.03 -14.77 27.96
C GLU A 596 4.83 -15.48 28.65
N PRO A 597 4.16 -16.41 27.95
CA PRO A 597 2.94 -17.07 28.46
C PRO A 597 3.14 -17.87 29.76
N LEU A 598 4.38 -18.25 30.07
CA LEU A 598 4.73 -19.05 31.25
C LEU A 598 5.45 -18.25 32.36
N LEU A 599 5.48 -16.92 32.28
CA LEU A 599 6.15 -16.10 33.30
C LEU A 599 5.43 -16.15 34.66
N GLY A 600 6.21 -16.34 35.73
CA GLY A 600 5.71 -16.41 37.11
C GLY A 600 4.95 -17.72 37.38
N GLY A 601 4.82 -18.13 38.65
CA GLY A 601 4.19 -19.39 39.06
C GLY A 601 2.73 -19.62 38.60
N ARG A 602 2.13 -18.66 37.88
CA ARG A 602 0.73 -18.60 37.39
C ARG A 602 0.65 -18.11 35.92
N GLY A 603 1.47 -18.67 35.03
CA GLY A 603 1.44 -18.31 33.59
C GLY A 603 0.04 -18.45 32.97
N PHE A 604 -0.36 -17.49 32.12
CA PHE A 604 -1.74 -17.31 31.67
C PHE A 604 -2.24 -18.34 30.63
N LEU A 605 -1.34 -19.21 30.13
CA LEU A 605 -1.67 -20.35 29.25
C LEU A 605 -0.96 -21.64 29.69
N ARG A 606 -0.62 -21.78 30.97
CA ARG A 606 0.01 -23.00 31.47
C ARG A 606 -0.93 -24.19 31.22
N GLY A 607 -0.45 -25.20 30.50
CA GLY A 607 -1.19 -26.41 30.16
C GLY A 607 -1.88 -26.39 28.79
N ASP A 608 -2.14 -25.22 28.22
CA ASP A 608 -2.84 -25.09 26.92
C ASP A 608 -1.91 -24.78 25.75
N LEU A 609 -0.73 -24.23 26.01
CA LEU A 609 0.12 -23.64 24.97
C LEU A 609 0.49 -24.62 23.85
N ASP A 610 0.87 -25.86 24.18
CA ASP A 610 1.20 -26.87 23.18
C ASP A 610 -0.02 -27.29 22.36
N ARG A 611 -1.18 -27.47 23.01
CA ARG A 611 -2.44 -27.76 22.31
C ARG A 611 -2.79 -26.66 21.31
N LEU A 612 -2.66 -25.39 21.71
CA LEU A 612 -2.95 -24.24 20.86
C LEU A 612 -1.94 -24.11 19.70
N GLY A 613 -0.66 -24.35 19.95
CA GLY A 613 0.38 -24.36 18.93
C GLY A 613 0.14 -25.45 17.87
N GLU A 614 -0.14 -26.68 18.29
CA GLU A 614 -0.46 -27.78 17.37
C GLU A 614 -1.78 -27.53 16.62
N GLU A 615 -2.77 -26.89 17.25
CA GLU A 615 -4.01 -26.51 16.58
C GLU A 615 -3.79 -25.44 15.50
N ILE A 616 -3.03 -24.38 15.78
CA ILE A 616 -2.69 -23.35 14.78
C ILE A 616 -1.97 -24.00 13.59
N LYS A 617 -0.96 -24.83 13.84
CA LYS A 617 -0.23 -25.53 12.78
C LYS A 617 -1.13 -26.45 11.96
N ARG A 618 -2.04 -27.18 12.59
CA ARG A 618 -2.99 -28.08 11.89
C ARG A 618 -3.98 -27.32 11.02
N VAL A 619 -4.46 -26.16 11.47
CA VAL A 619 -5.51 -25.37 10.80
C VAL A 619 -4.95 -24.48 9.69
N ASP A 620 -3.65 -24.19 9.69
CA ASP A 620 -2.98 -23.37 8.67
C ASP A 620 -2.40 -24.24 7.54
N PRO A 621 -3.10 -24.45 6.42
CA PRO A 621 -2.61 -25.29 5.32
C PRO A 621 -1.45 -24.65 4.55
N PHE A 622 -1.20 -23.35 4.74
CA PHE A 622 -0.15 -22.63 4.04
C PHE A 622 1.21 -22.84 4.70
N GLY A 623 1.22 -23.14 6.01
CA GLY A 623 2.43 -23.38 6.80
C GLY A 623 3.23 -22.11 7.06
N HIS A 624 2.59 -21.08 7.62
CA HIS A 624 3.25 -19.87 8.09
C HIS A 624 4.27 -20.20 9.17
N LEU A 625 5.26 -19.33 9.34
CA LEU A 625 6.17 -19.42 10.47
C LEU A 625 5.40 -19.24 11.79
N LEU A 626 5.68 -20.07 12.79
CA LEU A 626 5.03 -20.09 14.09
C LEU A 626 6.06 -20.28 15.21
N SER A 627 5.93 -19.48 16.27
CA SER A 627 6.75 -19.56 17.48
C SER A 627 5.92 -19.21 18.72
N VAL A 628 6.56 -19.20 19.88
CA VAL A 628 6.07 -18.57 21.11
C VAL A 628 7.04 -17.46 21.51
N HIS A 629 6.54 -16.29 21.91
CA HIS A 629 7.41 -15.26 22.53
C HIS A 629 7.64 -15.60 24.01
N ASN A 630 8.86 -16.01 24.36
CA ASN A 630 9.21 -16.44 25.71
C ASN A 630 10.03 -15.41 26.52
N ARG A 631 10.22 -15.69 27.83
CA ARG A 631 11.03 -14.89 28.75
C ARG A 631 12.51 -14.87 28.35
N THR A 632 13.27 -13.88 28.86
CA THR A 632 14.73 -13.86 28.73
C THR A 632 15.37 -15.17 29.20
N GLY A 633 16.20 -15.77 28.36
CA GLY A 633 16.87 -17.04 28.60
C GLY A 633 16.82 -17.94 27.38
N ASP A 634 16.97 -19.24 27.60
CA ASP A 634 16.86 -20.22 26.51
C ASP A 634 15.41 -20.38 26.04
N ASP A 635 15.21 -20.58 24.74
CA ASP A 635 13.88 -20.82 24.18
C ASP A 635 13.43 -22.27 24.44
N GLN A 636 12.66 -22.47 25.50
CA GLN A 636 12.09 -23.77 25.85
C GLN A 636 11.12 -24.36 24.80
N PHE A 637 10.70 -23.57 23.79
CA PHE A 637 9.82 -24.00 22.72
C PHE A 637 10.56 -24.37 21.44
N ALA A 638 11.89 -24.25 21.42
CA ALA A 638 12.72 -24.47 20.24
C ALA A 638 12.50 -25.86 19.61
N GLU A 639 12.31 -26.90 20.42
CA GLU A 639 12.16 -28.29 19.97
C GLU A 639 10.71 -28.71 19.73
N LYS A 640 9.72 -27.84 19.95
CA LYS A 640 8.32 -28.19 19.73
C LYS A 640 8.04 -28.38 18.24
N THR A 641 7.17 -29.33 17.91
CA THR A 641 6.90 -29.67 16.50
C THR A 641 6.19 -28.54 15.76
N TYR A 642 5.41 -27.73 16.46
CA TYR A 642 4.73 -26.56 15.89
C TYR A 642 5.63 -25.33 15.73
N THR A 643 6.81 -25.30 16.38
CA THR A 643 7.74 -24.18 16.29
C THR A 643 8.59 -24.29 15.04
N SER A 644 8.52 -23.30 14.15
CA SER A 644 9.27 -23.23 12.88
C SER A 644 10.31 -22.11 12.82
N TYR A 645 10.34 -21.21 13.80
CA TYR A 645 11.43 -20.25 14.01
C TYR A 645 11.60 -19.99 15.52
N ILE A 646 12.77 -19.50 15.93
CA ILE A 646 13.09 -19.23 17.33
C ILE A 646 12.85 -17.74 17.62
N THR A 647 12.22 -17.40 18.75
CA THR A 647 12.01 -16.01 19.17
C THR A 647 12.69 -15.76 20.51
N LEU A 648 13.62 -14.81 20.56
CA LEU A 648 14.36 -14.48 21.79
C LEU A 648 14.05 -13.10 22.37
N GLN A 649 13.97 -13.07 23.69
CA GLN A 649 13.92 -11.86 24.52
C GLN A 649 15.26 -11.68 25.26
N GLY A 650 16.37 -11.49 24.55
CA GLY A 650 17.71 -11.34 25.13
C GLY A 650 18.73 -12.32 24.56
N PRO A 651 20.01 -12.27 25.01
CA PRO A 651 20.55 -11.48 26.12
C PRO A 651 20.53 -9.96 25.92
N LYS A 652 20.26 -9.19 26.97
CA LYS A 652 20.20 -7.71 26.94
C LYS A 652 21.46 -7.15 27.59
N THR A 653 22.49 -6.82 26.79
CA THR A 653 23.83 -6.53 27.33
C THR A 653 24.69 -5.68 26.41
N THR A 654 25.66 -4.97 27.00
CA THR A 654 26.80 -4.37 26.29
C THR A 654 28.02 -5.30 26.24
N ASP A 655 27.99 -6.50 26.83
CA ASP A 655 29.05 -7.49 26.65
C ASP A 655 28.79 -8.27 25.35
N ARG A 656 29.61 -8.02 24.32
CA ARG A 656 29.46 -8.61 22.98
C ARG A 656 29.68 -10.12 23.00
N SER A 657 30.59 -10.61 23.84
CA SER A 657 30.85 -12.05 23.99
C SER A 657 29.70 -12.74 24.69
N ARG A 658 29.10 -12.11 25.71
CA ARG A 658 27.86 -12.61 26.34
C ARG A 658 26.68 -12.60 25.38
N LEU A 659 26.55 -11.56 24.56
CA LEU A 659 25.51 -11.47 23.53
C LEU A 659 25.64 -12.61 22.53
N SER A 660 26.80 -12.79 21.91
CA SER A 660 27.03 -13.85 20.93
C SER A 660 26.82 -15.24 21.54
N ARG A 661 27.40 -15.54 22.71
CA ARG A 661 27.21 -16.84 23.37
C ARG A 661 25.74 -17.18 23.61
N GLY A 662 24.94 -16.22 24.06
CA GLY A 662 23.51 -16.46 24.30
C GLY A 662 22.71 -16.67 23.02
N LEU A 663 23.07 -15.98 21.92
CA LEU A 663 22.46 -16.19 20.61
C LEU A 663 22.85 -17.56 20.05
N LEU A 664 24.13 -17.91 20.03
CA LEU A 664 24.64 -19.19 19.54
C LEU A 664 24.08 -20.38 20.31
N LYS A 665 23.90 -20.24 21.63
CA LYS A 665 23.28 -21.27 22.47
C LYS A 665 21.83 -21.58 22.05
N ASN A 666 21.12 -20.59 21.50
CA ASN A 666 19.73 -20.71 21.06
C ASN A 666 19.60 -20.81 19.54
N LEU A 667 20.73 -20.89 18.82
CA LEU A 667 20.74 -21.06 17.39
C LEU A 667 20.32 -22.49 17.06
N HIS A 668 19.30 -22.62 16.23
CA HIS A 668 18.82 -23.92 15.79
C HIS A 668 19.29 -24.20 14.37
N ARG A 669 19.71 -25.44 14.09
CA ARG A 669 20.28 -25.81 12.78
C ARG A 669 19.27 -25.78 11.64
N SER A 670 17.99 -25.98 11.96
CA SER A 670 16.90 -26.03 10.97
C SER A 670 15.84 -24.93 11.13
N LYS A 671 16.03 -23.96 12.05
CA LYS A 671 15.04 -22.92 12.34
C LYS A 671 15.73 -21.57 12.48
N PRO A 672 15.26 -20.52 11.80
CA PRO A 672 15.91 -19.23 11.86
C PRO A 672 15.65 -18.54 13.20
N LEU A 673 16.63 -17.76 13.65
CA LEU A 673 16.60 -17.09 14.95
C LEU A 673 16.15 -15.63 14.81
N TYR A 674 15.05 -15.27 15.46
CA TYR A 674 14.57 -13.89 15.55
C TYR A 674 14.87 -13.29 16.93
N ALA A 675 15.88 -12.41 16.98
CA ALA A 675 16.26 -11.64 18.16
C ALA A 675 15.26 -10.49 18.38
N GLN A 676 14.08 -10.85 18.89
CA GLN A 676 12.91 -9.99 18.92
C GLN A 676 12.99 -8.88 19.98
N GLU A 677 13.48 -9.18 21.17
CA GLU A 677 13.64 -8.21 22.27
C GLU A 677 15.05 -8.32 22.88
N THR A 678 16.05 -8.05 22.03
CA THR A 678 17.48 -8.14 22.39
C THR A 678 18.17 -6.77 22.37
N LEU A 679 17.85 -5.91 21.40
CA LEU A 679 18.50 -4.60 21.20
C LEU A 679 17.48 -3.45 21.10
N TRP A 680 16.79 -3.16 22.20
CA TRP A 680 15.82 -2.06 22.28
C TRP A 680 16.43 -0.87 23.01
N ALA A 681 16.62 0.24 22.28
CA ALA A 681 17.21 1.45 22.84
C ALA A 681 16.25 2.10 23.84
N ASN A 682 16.81 2.59 24.97
CA ASN A 682 16.09 3.33 26.01
C ASN A 682 14.90 2.57 26.65
N ASN A 683 14.87 1.24 26.54
CA ASN A 683 13.93 0.41 27.27
C ASN A 683 14.46 0.17 28.70
N LYS A 684 13.59 0.25 29.73
CA LYS A 684 14.01 0.12 31.13
C LYS A 684 14.61 -1.24 31.50
N ASN A 685 14.30 -2.28 30.72
CA ASN A 685 14.79 -3.63 30.92
C ASN A 685 16.08 -3.91 30.12
N HIS A 686 16.62 -2.91 29.42
CA HIS A 686 17.85 -3.00 28.64
C HIS A 686 18.88 -2.02 29.23
N PRO A 687 20.19 -2.31 29.11
CA PRO A 687 21.20 -1.32 29.46
C PRO A 687 21.07 -0.09 28.55
N LYS A 688 21.61 1.04 29.02
CA LYS A 688 21.72 2.23 28.19
C LYS A 688 22.76 1.99 27.11
N TYR A 689 22.34 1.97 25.86
CA TYR A 689 23.22 1.79 24.71
C TYR A 689 23.68 3.14 24.16
N SER A 690 24.98 3.29 23.93
CA SER A 690 25.52 4.34 23.06
C SER A 690 25.24 4.01 21.57
N LEU A 691 25.48 4.98 20.67
CA LEU A 691 25.41 4.71 19.22
C LEU A 691 26.41 3.63 18.78
N GLU A 692 27.56 3.60 19.43
CA GLU A 692 28.57 2.57 19.22
C GLU A 692 28.07 1.21 19.69
N ASP A 693 27.48 1.13 20.89
CA ASP A 693 26.91 -0.13 21.39
C ASP A 693 25.84 -0.69 20.46
N LEU A 694 24.95 0.15 19.94
CA LEU A 694 23.92 -0.27 18.99
C LEU A 694 24.53 -0.86 17.72
N ARG A 695 25.49 -0.17 17.11
CA ARG A 695 26.16 -0.63 15.89
C ARG A 695 26.96 -1.90 16.14
N LYS A 696 27.79 -1.93 17.18
CA LYS A 696 28.64 -3.08 17.52
C LYS A 696 27.78 -4.31 17.86
N ASN A 697 26.71 -4.17 18.64
CA ASN A 697 25.80 -5.27 18.94
C ASN A 697 25.02 -5.73 17.71
N ALA A 698 24.62 -4.83 16.81
CA ALA A 698 23.97 -5.20 15.56
C ALA A 698 24.88 -6.07 14.67
N TYR A 699 26.18 -5.76 14.58
CA TYR A 699 27.14 -6.64 13.91
C TYR A 699 27.20 -8.02 14.59
N VAL A 700 27.33 -8.09 15.92
CA VAL A 700 27.38 -9.36 16.66
C VAL A 700 26.12 -10.20 16.47
N LEU A 701 24.95 -9.58 16.47
CA LEU A 701 23.66 -10.23 16.20
C LEU A 701 23.65 -10.89 14.82
N MET A 702 24.05 -10.13 13.78
CA MET A 702 24.15 -10.65 12.43
C MET A 702 25.21 -11.76 12.32
N MET A 703 26.39 -11.58 12.95
CA MET A 703 27.44 -12.60 12.95
C MET A 703 27.03 -13.90 13.68
N SER A 704 26.07 -13.81 14.60
CA SER A 704 25.55 -14.95 15.36
C SER A 704 24.33 -15.60 14.67
N GLY A 705 24.02 -15.25 13.42
CA GLY A 705 22.94 -15.90 12.66
C GLY A 705 21.53 -15.39 12.96
N ALA A 706 21.38 -14.24 13.61
CA ALA A 706 20.08 -13.76 14.09
C ALA A 706 19.48 -12.64 13.21
N GLY A 707 18.18 -12.74 12.92
CA GLY A 707 17.36 -11.64 12.42
C GLY A 707 17.04 -10.65 13.55
N LEU A 708 17.38 -9.37 13.36
CA LEU A 708 17.26 -8.34 14.39
C LEU A 708 15.92 -7.59 14.35
N ASN A 709 15.29 -7.44 15.52
CA ASN A 709 14.24 -6.45 15.75
C ASN A 709 14.73 -5.29 16.62
N PHE A 710 14.78 -4.10 16.04
CA PHE A 710 15.18 -2.88 16.73
C PHE A 710 13.97 -2.14 17.31
N ALA A 711 14.17 -1.39 18.41
CA ALA A 711 13.15 -0.49 18.95
C ALA A 711 13.79 0.80 19.47
N GLU A 712 13.03 1.89 19.41
CA GLU A 712 13.36 3.17 20.05
C GLU A 712 12.29 3.46 21.11
N ASN A 713 12.58 3.09 22.36
CA ASN A 713 11.66 3.25 23.47
C ASN A 713 11.95 4.50 24.31
N ASN A 714 11.13 4.71 25.34
CA ASN A 714 11.43 5.63 26.44
C ASN A 714 10.84 5.04 27.73
N GLY A 715 11.44 3.96 28.20
CA GLY A 715 11.00 3.18 29.35
C GLY A 715 10.34 1.83 29.01
N ASN A 716 9.41 1.74 28.07
CA ASN A 716 8.73 0.46 27.76
C ASN A 716 8.44 0.28 26.25
N SER A 717 7.95 -0.91 25.86
CA SER A 717 7.75 -1.29 24.45
C SER A 717 6.76 -0.41 23.67
N SER A 718 5.87 0.30 24.37
CA SER A 718 4.87 1.18 23.79
C SER A 718 5.13 2.67 24.06
N SER A 719 6.37 3.04 24.42
CA SER A 719 6.79 4.43 24.62
C SER A 719 7.92 4.83 23.65
N GLY A 720 8.36 6.10 23.74
CA GLY A 720 9.33 6.66 22.79
C GLY A 720 8.77 6.71 21.37
N PHE A 721 9.64 6.71 20.37
CA PHE A 721 9.22 6.72 18.98
C PHE A 721 8.50 5.41 18.57
N SER A 722 8.89 4.25 19.13
CA SER A 722 8.13 3.00 18.95
C SER A 722 6.68 3.12 19.42
N GLY A 723 6.39 3.91 20.46
CA GLY A 723 5.04 4.18 20.93
C GLY A 723 4.33 5.31 20.19
N SER A 724 5.02 6.43 19.96
CA SER A 724 4.43 7.65 19.42
C SER A 724 4.34 7.66 17.90
N LEU A 725 5.18 6.89 17.18
CA LEU A 725 5.26 6.84 15.72
C LEU A 725 5.27 8.23 15.04
N ASP A 726 5.64 9.26 15.80
CA ASP A 726 5.67 10.65 15.40
C ASP A 726 7.11 10.96 15.00
N LEU A 727 7.31 11.32 13.73
CA LEU A 727 8.64 11.59 13.19
C LEU A 727 9.35 12.74 13.92
N GLY A 728 8.60 13.65 14.57
CA GLY A 728 9.17 14.72 15.38
C GLY A 728 9.82 14.23 16.68
N GLN A 729 9.47 13.03 17.17
CA GLN A 729 10.01 12.44 18.40
C GLN A 729 11.09 11.39 18.15
N ARG A 730 11.38 11.09 16.87
CA ARG A 730 12.36 10.09 16.46
C ARG A 730 13.78 10.59 16.64
N ASN A 731 14.64 9.77 17.22
CA ASN A 731 16.08 9.97 17.16
C ASN A 731 16.70 9.22 15.96
N GLN A 732 16.83 9.93 14.83
CA GLN A 732 17.37 9.36 13.59
C GLN A 732 18.79 8.77 13.73
N LYS A 733 19.60 9.24 14.69
CA LYS A 733 20.96 8.70 14.89
C LYS A 733 20.92 7.24 15.36
N LEU A 734 19.94 6.86 16.19
CA LEU A 734 19.77 5.48 16.65
C LEU A 734 19.44 4.54 15.48
N HIS A 735 18.52 4.97 14.61
CA HIS A 735 18.16 4.21 13.40
C HIS A 735 19.34 4.08 12.43
N ASN A 736 20.12 5.15 12.24
CA ASN A 736 21.31 5.12 11.37
C ASN A 736 22.36 4.13 11.87
N ALA A 737 22.54 3.99 13.19
CA ALA A 737 23.49 3.06 13.79
C ALA A 737 23.18 1.58 13.48
N ILE A 738 21.90 1.23 13.32
CA ILE A 738 21.47 -0.10 12.90
C ILE A 738 21.48 -0.23 11.38
N LYS A 739 21.00 0.79 10.68
CA LYS A 739 20.89 0.83 9.21
C LYS A 739 22.23 0.56 8.53
N ILE A 740 23.33 1.12 9.03
CA ILE A 740 24.65 0.90 8.43
C ILE A 740 25.05 -0.58 8.40
N VAL A 741 24.70 -1.33 9.46
CA VAL A 741 24.97 -2.77 9.55
C VAL A 741 24.09 -3.53 8.58
N TRP A 742 22.79 -3.23 8.54
CA TRP A 742 21.88 -3.89 7.60
C TRP A 742 22.20 -3.58 6.14
N ASP A 743 22.62 -2.35 5.82
CA ASP A 743 23.02 -1.99 4.46
C ASP A 743 24.28 -2.74 4.06
N PHE A 744 25.25 -2.89 4.96
CA PHE A 744 26.42 -3.73 4.72
C PHE A 744 26.06 -5.20 4.46
N PHE A 745 25.28 -5.84 5.36
CA PHE A 745 24.86 -7.24 5.18
C PHE A 745 23.99 -7.43 3.93
N GLY A 746 23.23 -6.41 3.53
CA GLY A 746 22.47 -6.42 2.29
C GLY A 746 23.32 -6.51 1.02
N THR A 747 24.61 -6.19 1.10
CA THR A 747 25.58 -6.35 -0.01
C THR A 747 26.28 -7.71 -0.03
N LEU A 748 26.07 -8.54 0.99
CA LEU A 748 26.78 -9.80 1.15
C LEU A 748 25.85 -11.00 0.90
N PRO A 749 26.38 -12.13 0.39
CA PRO A 749 25.66 -13.40 0.39
C PRO A 749 25.69 -14.03 1.78
N PHE A 750 25.20 -13.31 2.79
CA PHE A 750 25.24 -13.72 4.20
C PHE A 750 24.53 -15.06 4.45
N HIS A 751 23.49 -15.32 3.68
CA HIS A 751 22.67 -16.53 3.71
C HIS A 751 23.45 -17.80 3.36
N GLU A 752 24.57 -17.68 2.66
CA GLU A 752 25.44 -18.83 2.36
C GLU A 752 26.34 -19.23 3.54
N MET A 753 26.43 -18.38 4.58
CA MET A 753 27.35 -18.57 5.71
C MET A 753 26.58 -18.98 6.97
N ASN A 754 27.29 -19.66 7.87
CA ASN A 754 26.81 -19.98 9.21
C ASN A 754 27.74 -19.37 10.26
N PRO A 755 27.27 -19.15 11.50
CA PRO A 755 28.15 -18.76 12.59
C PRO A 755 29.30 -19.77 12.74
N GLY A 756 30.53 -19.27 12.65
CA GLY A 756 31.75 -20.05 12.53
C GLY A 756 32.76 -19.67 13.60
N GLN A 757 32.32 -19.57 14.87
CA GLN A 757 33.16 -19.06 15.96
C GLN A 757 34.44 -19.89 16.18
N ASP A 758 34.42 -21.18 15.83
CA ASP A 758 35.58 -22.09 15.92
C ASP A 758 36.67 -21.78 14.86
N HIS A 759 36.37 -20.96 13.85
CA HIS A 759 37.33 -20.55 12.84
C HIS A 759 38.20 -19.37 13.27
N VAL A 760 37.95 -18.72 14.40
CA VAL A 760 38.66 -17.49 14.76
C VAL A 760 39.12 -17.52 16.21
N ASP A 761 40.32 -17.01 16.47
CA ASP A 761 40.83 -16.84 17.83
C ASP A 761 40.28 -15.57 18.51
N LYS A 762 39.88 -14.58 17.71
CA LYS A 762 39.32 -13.29 18.16
C LYS A 762 38.16 -12.84 17.27
N GLY A 763 37.23 -12.10 17.85
CA GLY A 763 36.07 -11.55 17.16
C GLY A 763 34.94 -12.55 16.93
N PHE A 764 34.06 -12.23 15.99
CA PHE A 764 32.83 -12.99 15.69
C PHE A 764 32.78 -13.32 14.21
N CYS A 765 32.52 -14.57 13.86
CA CYS A 765 32.71 -15.07 12.51
C CYS A 765 31.41 -15.64 11.90
N LEU A 766 31.14 -15.27 10.65
CA LEU A 766 30.33 -16.05 9.72
C LEU A 766 31.25 -16.72 8.71
N ALA A 767 31.05 -18.01 8.46
CA ALA A 767 31.88 -18.76 7.54
C ALA A 767 31.04 -19.63 6.59
N ARG A 768 31.52 -19.72 5.36
CA ARG A 768 31.28 -20.84 4.45
C ARG A 768 32.64 -21.42 4.11
N PRO A 769 33.10 -22.45 4.84
CA PRO A 769 34.46 -22.97 4.68
C PRO A 769 34.80 -23.31 3.23
N GLY A 770 36.03 -22.98 2.82
CA GLY A 770 36.48 -23.13 1.43
C GLY A 770 35.96 -22.10 0.43
N ARG A 771 35.12 -21.14 0.87
CA ARG A 771 34.58 -20.08 -0.01
C ARG A 771 34.78 -18.69 0.56
N ARG A 772 34.33 -18.47 1.80
CA ARG A 772 34.40 -17.14 2.42
C ARG A 772 34.37 -17.20 3.95
N TYR A 773 35.06 -16.26 4.57
CA TYR A 773 35.06 -16.04 6.03
C TYR A 773 34.90 -14.55 6.29
N LEU A 774 33.94 -14.18 7.14
CA LEU A 774 33.62 -12.81 7.49
C LEU A 774 33.76 -12.65 8.99
N VAL A 775 34.81 -11.97 9.44
CA VAL A 775 35.11 -11.82 10.87
C VAL A 775 34.97 -10.36 11.28
N TYR A 776 34.12 -10.10 12.27
CA TYR A 776 33.98 -8.79 12.89
C TYR A 776 34.80 -8.71 14.18
N LEU A 777 35.65 -7.68 14.25
CA LEU A 777 36.51 -7.35 15.37
C LEU A 777 35.97 -6.08 16.04
N PRO A 778 35.44 -6.15 17.28
CA PRO A 778 34.85 -4.99 17.95
C PRO A 778 35.89 -3.98 18.49
N PHE A 779 37.18 -4.28 18.33
CA PHE A 779 38.33 -3.45 18.66
C PHE A 779 39.48 -3.77 17.68
N GLU A 780 40.40 -2.82 17.48
CA GLU A 780 41.60 -3.00 16.65
C GLU A 780 42.51 -4.08 17.23
N CYS A 781 42.64 -5.23 16.54
CA CYS A 781 43.53 -6.32 16.93
C CYS A 781 43.90 -7.23 15.75
N THR A 782 45.05 -7.90 15.85
CA THR A 782 45.44 -8.98 14.94
C THR A 782 44.62 -10.24 15.23
N VAL A 783 44.11 -10.89 14.18
CA VAL A 783 43.28 -12.10 14.24
C VAL A 783 43.87 -13.23 13.39
N ASN A 784 43.67 -14.46 13.84
CA ASN A 784 43.92 -15.67 13.06
C ASN A 784 42.59 -16.29 12.64
N VAL A 785 42.48 -16.67 11.36
CA VAL A 785 41.32 -17.34 10.80
C VAL A 785 41.74 -18.72 10.30
N SER A 786 41.17 -19.77 10.86
CA SER A 786 41.35 -21.14 10.37
C SER A 786 40.58 -21.33 9.07
N VAL A 787 41.30 -21.24 7.95
CA VAL A 787 40.77 -21.39 6.60
C VAL A 787 40.99 -22.81 6.05
N SER A 788 40.10 -23.26 5.17
CA SER A 788 40.31 -24.48 4.38
C SER A 788 41.37 -24.23 3.31
N ALA A 789 42.02 -25.28 2.80
CA ALA A 789 43.03 -25.17 1.75
C ALA A 789 42.52 -24.34 0.55
N GLY A 790 43.29 -23.33 0.14
CA GLY A 790 42.94 -22.38 -0.92
C GLY A 790 43.70 -21.06 -0.75
N SER A 791 43.57 -20.17 -1.73
CA SER A 791 44.10 -18.81 -1.66
C SER A 791 42.94 -17.83 -1.50
N TYR A 792 43.02 -16.94 -0.51
CA TYR A 792 41.94 -16.02 -0.15
C TYR A 792 42.39 -14.58 -0.24
N ARG A 793 41.62 -13.76 -0.95
CA ARG A 793 41.75 -12.29 -0.93
C ARG A 793 41.40 -11.77 0.45
N VAL A 794 42.25 -10.92 1.00
CA VAL A 794 42.07 -10.28 2.31
C VAL A 794 41.55 -8.86 2.11
N ILE A 795 40.30 -8.63 2.53
CA ILE A 795 39.66 -7.32 2.43
C ILE A 795 39.30 -6.84 3.84
N TRP A 796 39.96 -5.77 4.29
CA TRP A 796 39.60 -5.06 5.51
C TRP A 796 38.52 -4.02 5.24
N ILE A 797 37.53 -3.93 6.11
CA ILE A 797 36.38 -3.06 5.97
C ILE A 797 36.19 -2.30 7.28
N ASP A 798 36.11 -0.97 7.21
CA ASP A 798 35.83 -0.13 8.38
C ASP A 798 34.36 -0.33 8.78
N ALA A 799 34.10 -0.90 9.97
CA ALA A 799 32.75 -1.22 10.41
C ALA A 799 31.87 0.03 10.63
N ARG A 800 32.49 1.19 10.82
CA ARG A 800 31.81 2.50 10.99
C ARG A 800 31.45 3.14 9.66
N ASN A 801 32.11 2.74 8.58
CA ASN A 801 31.82 3.15 7.22
C ASN A 801 32.19 2.03 6.23
N PRO A 802 31.29 1.05 6.00
CA PRO A 802 31.59 -0.13 5.19
C PRO A 802 31.87 0.11 3.69
N SER A 803 31.77 1.37 3.24
CA SER A 803 32.25 1.79 1.92
C SER A 803 33.78 1.90 1.86
N ARG A 804 34.46 2.09 3.01
CA ARG A 804 35.92 2.10 3.10
C ARG A 804 36.43 0.67 3.21
N ARG A 805 37.00 0.18 2.12
CA ARG A 805 37.54 -1.17 1.98
C ARG A 805 39.00 -1.10 1.56
N TYR A 806 39.82 -1.98 2.13
CA TYR A 806 41.26 -2.04 1.91
C TYR A 806 41.61 -3.48 1.54
N GLU A 807 41.91 -3.70 0.26
CA GLU A 807 42.44 -4.97 -0.22
C GLU A 807 43.95 -4.98 0.03
N VAL A 808 44.43 -5.92 0.85
CA VAL A 808 45.83 -5.93 1.32
C VAL A 808 46.68 -7.07 0.74
N GLY A 809 46.07 -7.96 -0.04
CA GLY A 809 46.73 -9.10 -0.69
C GLY A 809 45.94 -10.40 -0.53
N THR A 810 46.64 -11.53 -0.61
CA THR A 810 46.10 -12.87 -0.40
C THR A 810 46.72 -13.55 0.83
N THR A 811 46.02 -14.56 1.35
CA THR A 811 46.51 -15.46 2.41
C THR A 811 46.08 -16.89 2.08
N ASP A 812 46.93 -17.86 2.38
CA ASP A 812 46.68 -19.30 2.26
C ASP A 812 46.51 -19.99 3.62
N ASP A 813 46.93 -19.34 4.71
CA ASP A 813 46.88 -19.86 6.08
C ASP A 813 45.97 -19.09 7.04
N GLY A 814 45.52 -17.89 6.65
CA GLY A 814 44.67 -17.00 7.44
C GLY A 814 45.31 -16.46 8.71
N ARG A 815 46.63 -16.49 8.84
CA ARG A 815 47.34 -16.11 10.07
C ARG A 815 47.77 -14.65 10.10
N ASN A 816 47.87 -14.10 11.31
CA ASN A 816 48.41 -12.78 11.61
C ASN A 816 47.79 -11.63 10.80
N LEU A 817 46.48 -11.69 10.55
CA LEU A 817 45.78 -10.65 9.81
C LEU A 817 45.60 -9.42 10.70
N THR A 818 46.24 -8.31 10.32
CA THR A 818 46.19 -7.05 11.07
C THR A 818 45.38 -5.99 10.31
N PRO A 819 44.43 -5.29 10.96
CA PRO A 819 43.68 -4.22 10.34
C PRO A 819 44.57 -2.99 10.05
N PRO A 820 44.16 -2.11 9.12
CA PRO A 820 44.78 -0.80 8.97
C PRO A 820 44.69 0.03 10.27
N SER A 821 45.70 0.88 10.51
CA SER A 821 45.73 1.76 11.69
C SER A 821 44.64 2.84 11.66
N GLY A 822 44.13 3.25 12.83
CA GLY A 822 43.22 4.41 12.98
C GLY A 822 41.74 4.03 12.97
N GLY A 823 41.43 2.77 13.26
CA GLY A 823 40.07 2.27 13.43
C GLY A 823 39.66 2.09 14.88
N ASP A 824 38.37 1.92 15.10
CA ASP A 824 37.84 1.44 16.39
C ASP A 824 37.47 -0.03 16.24
N ASP A 825 36.62 -0.36 15.26
CA ASP A 825 36.23 -1.72 14.94
C ASP A 825 36.26 -2.01 13.43
N TRP A 826 36.56 -3.26 13.10
CA TRP A 826 36.91 -3.70 11.75
C TRP A 826 36.20 -4.98 11.37
N ILE A 827 36.11 -5.23 10.06
CA ILE A 827 35.69 -6.51 9.51
C ILE A 827 36.78 -6.97 8.55
N VAL A 828 37.23 -8.20 8.66
CA VAL A 828 38.02 -8.86 7.60
C VAL A 828 37.12 -9.82 6.85
N HIS A 829 37.11 -9.69 5.52
CA HIS A 829 36.42 -10.58 4.61
C HIS A 829 37.46 -11.32 3.78
N LEU A 830 37.57 -12.62 4.03
CA LEU A 830 38.36 -13.55 3.23
C LEU A 830 37.45 -14.13 2.16
N ILE A 831 37.84 -14.00 0.89
CA ILE A 831 37.09 -14.53 -0.26
C ILE A 831 38.05 -15.39 -1.07
N GLU A 832 37.68 -16.63 -1.33
CA GLU A 832 38.47 -17.53 -2.15
C GLU A 832 38.61 -16.96 -3.58
N GLU A 833 39.82 -17.01 -4.15
CA GLU A 833 40.17 -16.27 -5.38
C GLU A 833 39.32 -16.66 -6.60
N THR A 834 38.86 -17.90 -6.72
CA THR A 834 38.04 -18.34 -7.86
C THR A 834 36.60 -17.81 -7.82
N LEU A 835 36.18 -17.23 -6.71
CA LEU A 835 34.84 -16.66 -6.52
C LEU A 835 34.75 -15.15 -6.78
N TYR A 836 35.90 -14.49 -6.96
CA TYR A 836 35.99 -13.03 -7.05
C TYR A 836 35.77 -12.50 -8.47
#